data_AF-A0A8C3C0M9-F1
#
_entry.id   AF-A0A8C3C0M9-F1
#
_cell.length_a   1.000
_cell.length_b   1.000
_cell.length_c   1.000
_cell.angle_alpha   90.00
_cell.angle_beta   90.00
_cell.angle_gamma   90.00
#
_symmetry.space_group_name_H-M   'P 1'
#
loop_
_entity.id
_entity.type
_entity.pdbx_description
1 polymer ?
#
loop_
_entity_poly.entity_id
_entity_poly.type
_entity_poly.pdbx_seq_one_letter_code
_entity_poly.pdbx_strand_id
1 'polypeptide(L)'
;MKDMQLKINFLLGLVITAVVQAVEKKADCPESCICEIRPWFTPKSVYMEAPTVDCNDLGLFNFPARLPADTQVLLLQTNNIAKIEHSVDFPVNLTGLDLSQNNLSSVASINLTKIPQLLSVYLEENKLTELPEECLSGLHNLQELYINHNLLSVIAPGAFIGLNNLLRLHLNSNGLQMINSKWFEAIPNLEILMIGENPIIRIEDMNFKALTNLRSLVLAGINLTEIPDNALAGLDNLESISFYDNRFARVPHIALQKVTNLKFLDLNKNPINRIRRGDFSNMLHLKELGINNMPELISIDSLAVDNLPDLRKIEATNNPRLSYIHPNAFYRLPKLESLMLNSNALSALYRSTIESLPNLKEVSIHSNPIRCDCVIRWINMNKTNIRFMEPESLFCVDPPEFQGQNVRQIHFREMMEICLPLIAPESFPSTLDLKTGSHISLHCRATAEPEPEIYWITPSGHKLLPNTISNKYYIHSEGTLDISDVTQKESGLYTCIATNLVGADLKSVMIKVDGSFPQDSNGPLNIKIKDIKSNSVLVSWKATSKILKSSVRWTAFLKAENSQAAQSARVPSDIQVYNLTHLNPATEYKICIDIPTIYPQNKKQCVNVTTKGLDLAVKGTYNLTEHLPLSEQCVLYFLSFLYFNDGKSKQTYSQKISQLPHYLIQRRAIS
;
A
#
# COMPACT_ATOMS: atom_id res chain seq x y z
N MET A 1 50.72 -73.02 34.48
CA MET A 1 51.42 -71.89 35.14
C MET A 1 51.87 -70.92 34.06
N LYS A 2 51.54 -69.63 34.26
CA LYS A 2 51.74 -68.46 33.36
C LYS A 2 50.64 -68.29 32.29
N ASP A 3 50.18 -67.05 32.15
CA ASP A 3 49.24 -66.51 31.13
C ASP A 3 47.74 -66.37 31.43
N MET A 4 47.34 -66.24 32.71
CA MET A 4 45.98 -65.76 33.03
C MET A 4 45.91 -64.77 34.22
N GLN A 5 46.93 -63.92 34.38
CA GLN A 5 46.94 -62.84 35.38
C GLN A 5 47.32 -61.46 34.82
N LEU A 6 47.66 -61.34 33.53
CA LEU A 6 48.06 -60.05 32.93
C LEU A 6 46.91 -59.28 32.25
N LYS A 7 45.83 -59.94 31.83
CA LYS A 7 44.69 -59.28 31.17
C LYS A 7 43.69 -58.61 32.12
N ILE A 8 43.64 -59.04 33.38
CA ILE A 8 42.72 -58.48 34.39
C ILE A 8 43.24 -57.13 34.93
N ASN A 9 44.55 -56.95 35.03
CA ASN A 9 45.13 -55.68 35.51
C ASN A 9 45.11 -54.57 34.44
N PHE A 10 45.06 -54.91 33.14
CA PHE A 10 44.95 -53.91 32.07
C PHE A 10 43.50 -53.43 31.88
N LEU A 11 42.51 -54.32 32.06
CA LEU A 11 41.09 -53.99 32.04
C LEU A 11 40.64 -53.24 33.31
N LEU A 12 41.15 -53.60 34.50
CA LEU A 12 40.92 -52.78 35.70
C LEU A 12 41.59 -51.41 35.59
N GLY A 13 42.79 -51.30 35.00
CA GLY A 13 43.47 -50.01 34.78
C GLY A 13 42.72 -49.08 33.82
N LEU A 14 42.09 -49.62 32.77
CA LEU A 14 41.26 -48.87 31.81
C LEU A 14 39.89 -48.47 32.39
N VAL A 15 39.28 -49.32 33.21
CA VAL A 15 38.02 -49.00 33.89
C VAL A 15 38.25 -47.98 35.02
N ILE A 16 39.36 -48.08 35.77
CA ILE A 16 39.71 -47.08 36.79
C ILE A 16 40.08 -45.73 36.14
N THR A 17 40.80 -45.70 35.01
CA THR A 17 41.07 -44.43 34.31
C THR A 17 39.82 -43.83 33.67
N ALA A 18 38.92 -44.63 33.08
CA ALA A 18 37.65 -44.15 32.56
C ALA A 18 36.68 -43.69 33.67
N VAL A 19 36.68 -44.36 34.83
CA VAL A 19 35.89 -43.95 36.00
C VAL A 19 36.52 -42.73 36.69
N VAL A 20 37.84 -42.61 36.76
CA VAL A 20 38.53 -41.40 37.25
C VAL A 20 38.24 -40.20 36.35
N GLN A 21 38.30 -40.36 35.01
CA GLN A 21 37.91 -39.31 34.06
C GLN A 21 36.42 -38.96 34.10
N ALA A 22 35.53 -39.93 34.34
CA ALA A 22 34.09 -39.70 34.46
C ALA A 22 33.69 -39.09 35.83
N VAL A 23 34.46 -39.35 36.89
CA VAL A 23 34.26 -38.77 38.23
C VAL A 23 34.87 -37.37 38.31
N GLU A 24 35.99 -37.08 37.64
CA GLU A 24 36.54 -35.71 37.48
C GLU A 24 35.59 -34.80 36.70
N LYS A 25 34.98 -35.28 35.60
CA LYS A 25 33.99 -34.51 34.81
C LYS A 25 32.78 -34.03 35.60
N LYS A 26 32.43 -34.71 36.71
CA LYS A 26 31.29 -34.33 37.57
C LYS A 26 31.69 -33.41 38.72
N ALA A 27 32.99 -33.27 39.01
CA ALA A 27 33.52 -32.48 40.12
C ALA A 27 33.78 -31.01 39.78
N ASP A 28 33.93 -30.67 38.49
CA ASP A 28 34.28 -29.31 38.02
C ASP A 28 33.07 -28.48 37.54
N CYS A 29 31.86 -29.05 37.55
CA CYS A 29 30.65 -28.29 37.24
C CYS A 29 30.28 -27.37 38.42
N PRO A 30 30.00 -26.07 38.21
CA PRO A 30 29.56 -25.19 39.30
C PRO A 30 28.28 -25.72 39.95
N GLU A 31 28.21 -25.72 41.29
CA GLU A 31 27.11 -26.38 42.02
C GLU A 31 25.71 -25.86 41.67
N SER A 32 25.60 -24.58 41.31
CA SER A 32 24.32 -23.97 40.92
C SER A 32 23.98 -24.15 39.44
N CYS A 33 24.91 -24.64 38.62
CA CYS A 33 24.77 -24.76 37.18
C CYS A 33 24.54 -26.20 36.73
N ILE A 34 24.05 -26.37 35.51
CA ILE A 34 23.81 -27.66 34.87
C ILE A 34 24.83 -27.84 33.75
N CYS A 35 25.64 -28.89 33.82
CA CYS A 35 26.61 -29.22 32.77
C CYS A 35 26.16 -30.45 31.99
N GLU A 36 25.86 -30.28 30.71
CA GLU A 36 25.38 -31.36 29.83
C GLU A 36 25.72 -31.12 28.35
N ILE A 37 25.60 -32.15 27.52
CA ILE A 37 25.75 -32.00 26.07
C ILE A 37 24.40 -31.56 25.50
N ARG A 38 24.38 -30.41 24.82
CA ARG A 38 23.16 -29.86 24.21
C ARG A 38 23.28 -29.72 22.70
N PRO A 39 22.15 -29.77 21.98
CA PRO A 39 22.07 -29.27 20.61
C PRO A 39 22.62 -27.85 20.52
N TRP A 40 23.55 -27.64 19.61
CA TRP A 40 24.13 -26.33 19.32
C TRP A 40 24.24 -26.16 17.81
N PHE A 41 23.91 -24.97 17.32
CA PHE A 41 24.04 -24.64 15.91
C PHE A 41 25.24 -23.73 15.73
N THR A 42 26.11 -24.08 14.79
CA THR A 42 27.15 -23.14 14.34
C THR A 42 26.50 -21.88 13.78
N PRO A 43 27.23 -20.75 13.71
CA PRO A 43 26.79 -19.56 12.98
C PRO A 43 26.36 -19.82 11.53
N LYS A 44 26.79 -20.93 10.92
CA LYS A 44 26.37 -21.35 9.57
C LYS A 44 25.11 -22.24 9.59
N SER A 45 24.37 -22.25 10.70
CA SER A 45 23.16 -23.04 10.94
C SER A 45 23.36 -24.56 10.78
N VAL A 46 24.59 -25.05 10.99
CA VAL A 46 24.89 -26.49 11.00
C VAL A 46 24.65 -27.04 12.40
N TYR A 47 23.81 -28.06 12.50
CA TYR A 47 23.53 -28.78 13.74
C TYR A 47 24.78 -29.52 14.25
N MET A 48 25.06 -29.36 15.53
CA MET A 48 26.10 -30.04 16.28
C MET A 48 25.63 -30.32 17.71
N GLU A 49 26.41 -31.11 18.45
CA GLU A 49 26.26 -31.28 19.89
C GLU A 49 27.49 -30.68 20.58
N ALA A 50 27.28 -29.90 21.64
CA ALA A 50 28.35 -29.18 22.33
C ALA A 50 28.26 -29.37 23.86
N PRO A 51 29.39 -29.63 24.56
CA PRO A 51 29.45 -29.55 26.01
C PRO A 51 29.06 -28.15 26.48
N THR A 52 27.95 -28.06 27.20
CA THR A 52 27.31 -26.79 27.60
C THR A 52 27.25 -26.69 29.12
N VAL A 53 27.67 -25.54 29.64
CA VAL A 53 27.44 -25.16 31.03
C VAL A 53 26.30 -24.14 31.05
N ASP A 54 25.17 -24.53 31.65
CA ASP A 54 23.98 -23.71 31.78
C ASP A 54 23.87 -23.16 33.20
N CYS A 55 24.04 -21.84 33.32
CA CYS A 55 23.95 -21.06 34.55
C CYS A 55 22.86 -19.97 34.45
N ASN A 56 21.81 -20.21 33.66
CA ASN A 56 20.76 -19.24 33.39
C ASN A 56 19.80 -19.05 34.56
N ASP A 57 19.30 -17.82 34.77
CA ASP A 57 18.25 -17.50 35.76
C ASP A 57 18.58 -17.94 37.20
N LEU A 58 19.84 -17.77 37.60
CA LEU A 58 20.34 -18.16 38.93
C LEU A 58 20.54 -16.96 39.86
N GLY A 59 20.30 -15.75 39.37
CA GLY A 59 20.51 -14.51 40.13
C GLY A 59 21.98 -14.23 40.46
N LEU A 60 22.92 -14.76 39.68
CA LEU A 60 24.36 -14.66 39.91
C LEU A 60 24.84 -13.21 39.84
N PHE A 61 25.59 -12.75 40.84
CA PHE A 61 26.25 -11.45 40.82
C PHE A 61 27.68 -11.51 40.26
N ASN A 62 28.30 -12.69 40.34
CA ASN A 62 29.69 -12.93 39.96
C ASN A 62 29.76 -14.06 38.93
N PHE A 63 30.78 -14.00 38.08
CA PHE A 63 31.10 -15.06 37.14
C PHE A 63 31.53 -16.36 37.87
N PRO A 64 31.14 -17.56 37.39
CA PRO A 64 31.55 -18.82 38.01
C PRO A 64 33.08 -18.98 38.08
N ALA A 65 33.62 -19.30 39.26
CA ALA A 65 35.07 -19.31 39.49
C ALA A 65 35.82 -20.46 38.78
N ARG A 66 35.16 -21.58 38.51
CA ARG A 66 35.72 -22.73 37.78
C ARG A 66 34.69 -23.25 36.79
N LEU A 67 35.18 -23.69 35.63
CA LEU A 67 34.38 -24.28 34.57
C LEU A 67 35.07 -25.57 34.10
N PRO A 68 34.31 -26.59 33.65
CA PRO A 68 34.89 -27.77 33.02
C PRO A 68 35.79 -27.41 31.84
N ALA A 69 36.95 -28.06 31.71
CA ALA A 69 37.94 -27.74 30.68
C ALA A 69 37.45 -28.00 29.24
N ASP A 70 36.49 -28.91 29.06
CA ASP A 70 35.87 -29.25 27.76
C ASP A 70 34.65 -28.39 27.42
N THR A 71 34.32 -27.39 28.25
CA THR A 71 33.19 -26.47 28.00
C THR A 71 33.37 -25.77 26.66
N GLN A 72 32.35 -25.91 25.80
CA GLN A 72 32.29 -25.28 24.48
C GLN A 72 31.28 -24.14 24.44
N VAL A 73 30.19 -24.24 25.20
CA VAL A 73 29.15 -23.21 25.29
C VAL A 73 28.90 -22.88 26.75
N LEU A 74 28.88 -21.59 27.08
CA LEU A 74 28.55 -21.10 28.42
C LEU A 74 27.34 -20.18 28.34
N LEU A 75 26.29 -20.53 29.09
CA LEU A 75 25.04 -19.77 29.16
C LEU A 75 24.92 -19.13 30.55
N LEU A 76 24.87 -17.81 30.60
CA LEU A 76 24.73 -16.99 31.81
C LEU A 76 23.60 -15.97 31.69
N GLN A 77 22.60 -16.25 30.85
CA GLN A 77 21.48 -15.35 30.60
C GLN A 77 20.66 -15.07 31.86
N THR A 78 20.06 -13.89 31.95
CA THR A 78 19.12 -13.51 33.03
C THR A 78 19.79 -13.61 34.41
N ASN A 79 20.90 -12.88 34.61
CA ASN A 79 21.63 -12.83 35.87
C ASN A 79 21.92 -11.37 36.27
N ASN A 80 22.65 -11.17 37.37
CA ASN A 80 22.97 -9.86 37.93
C ASN A 80 24.46 -9.49 37.74
N ILE A 81 25.16 -10.10 36.78
CA ILE A 81 26.61 -9.95 36.60
C ILE A 81 26.91 -8.54 36.08
N ALA A 82 27.72 -7.79 36.81
CA ALA A 82 28.13 -6.43 36.43
C ALA A 82 29.58 -6.35 35.89
N LYS A 83 30.43 -7.31 36.27
CA LYS A 83 31.82 -7.41 35.85
C LYS A 83 32.32 -8.85 35.99
N ILE A 84 33.28 -9.22 35.13
CA ILE A 84 34.07 -10.44 35.29
C ILE A 84 35.42 -10.03 35.91
N GLU A 85 35.65 -10.40 37.17
CA GLU A 85 36.90 -10.07 37.88
C GLU A 85 38.10 -10.91 37.39
N HIS A 86 39.33 -10.45 37.66
CA HIS A 86 40.55 -10.98 37.05
C HIS A 86 40.90 -12.42 37.50
N SER A 87 41.28 -13.24 36.50
CA SER A 87 41.93 -14.56 36.58
C SER A 87 41.00 -15.77 36.68
N VAL A 88 39.90 -15.78 35.93
CA VAL A 88 39.29 -17.04 35.51
C VAL A 88 39.97 -17.49 34.22
N ASP A 89 40.63 -18.64 34.25
CA ASP A 89 41.14 -19.28 33.03
C ASP A 89 39.94 -19.78 32.23
N PHE A 90 39.63 -19.08 31.14
CA PHE A 90 38.55 -19.49 30.25
C PHE A 90 38.88 -20.83 29.60
N PRO A 91 37.89 -21.73 29.44
CA PRO A 91 38.08 -22.97 28.72
C PRO A 91 38.61 -22.72 27.30
N VAL A 92 39.66 -23.46 26.92
CA VAL A 92 40.35 -23.29 25.63
C VAL A 92 39.42 -23.56 24.44
N ASN A 93 38.38 -24.39 24.64
CA ASN A 93 37.42 -24.78 23.61
C ASN A 93 36.14 -23.93 23.59
N LEU A 94 36.06 -22.87 24.39
CA LEU A 94 34.84 -22.05 24.50
C LEU A 94 34.54 -21.32 23.18
N THR A 95 33.52 -21.75 22.43
CA THR A 95 33.12 -21.14 21.17
C THR A 95 31.90 -20.22 21.30
N GLY A 96 31.04 -20.45 22.30
CA GLY A 96 29.84 -19.65 22.52
C GLY A 96 29.78 -19.10 23.94
N LEU A 97 29.56 -17.80 24.09
CA LEU A 97 29.40 -17.14 25.37
C LEU A 97 28.14 -16.28 25.35
N ASP A 98 27.18 -16.65 26.20
CA ASP A 98 25.95 -15.90 26.39
C ASP A 98 25.94 -15.21 27.76
N LEU A 99 25.98 -13.88 27.73
CA LEU A 99 25.92 -12.97 28.87
C LEU A 99 24.73 -12.00 28.72
N SER A 100 23.71 -12.38 27.95
CA SER A 100 22.51 -11.57 27.74
C SER A 100 21.74 -11.33 29.05
N GLN A 101 20.96 -10.26 29.11
CA GLN A 101 20.10 -9.93 30.26
C GLN A 101 20.87 -9.88 31.59
N ASN A 102 21.96 -9.10 31.62
CA ASN A 102 22.82 -8.90 32.79
C ASN A 102 23.01 -7.40 33.10
N ASN A 103 23.91 -7.06 34.02
CA ASN A 103 24.18 -5.68 34.44
C ASN A 103 25.52 -5.14 33.91
N LEU A 104 26.03 -5.64 32.79
CA LEU A 104 27.34 -5.23 32.25
C LEU A 104 27.28 -3.79 31.71
N SER A 105 28.12 -2.90 32.24
CA SER A 105 28.21 -1.50 31.79
C SER A 105 29.30 -1.22 30.76
N SER A 106 30.29 -2.10 30.61
CA SER A 106 31.39 -1.95 29.65
C SER A 106 31.91 -3.30 29.18
N VAL A 107 32.29 -3.39 27.90
CA VAL A 107 32.95 -4.58 27.32
C VAL A 107 34.32 -4.84 27.97
N ALA A 108 35.00 -3.79 28.45
CA ALA A 108 36.26 -3.92 29.17
C ALA A 108 36.14 -4.75 30.45
N SER A 109 34.94 -4.77 31.06
CA SER A 109 34.64 -5.58 32.25
C SER A 109 34.60 -7.09 31.99
N ILE A 110 34.61 -7.52 30.73
CA ILE A 110 34.53 -8.93 30.32
C ILE A 110 35.92 -9.48 29.97
N ASN A 111 36.84 -8.61 29.51
CA ASN A 111 38.19 -8.95 29.05
C ASN A 111 38.22 -10.02 27.93
N LEU A 112 37.39 -9.80 26.90
CA LEU A 112 37.20 -10.71 25.76
C LEU A 112 38.49 -11.02 24.97
N THR A 113 39.52 -10.17 25.06
CA THR A 113 40.82 -10.39 24.40
C THR A 113 41.52 -11.68 24.82
N LYS A 114 41.14 -12.26 25.97
CA LYS A 114 41.65 -13.55 26.46
C LYS A 114 40.96 -14.77 25.86
N ILE A 115 39.93 -14.60 25.02
CA ILE A 115 39.09 -15.69 24.51
C ILE A 115 39.01 -15.67 22.96
N PRO A 116 40.15 -15.74 22.25
CA PRO A 116 40.20 -15.57 20.78
C PRO A 116 39.47 -16.65 19.97
N GLN A 117 39.12 -17.78 20.61
CA GLN A 117 38.42 -18.91 19.99
C GLN A 117 36.90 -18.70 19.83
N LEU A 118 36.32 -17.64 20.42
CA LEU A 118 34.88 -17.40 20.37
C LEU A 118 34.38 -17.23 18.93
N LEU A 119 33.24 -17.84 18.65
CA LEU A 119 32.49 -17.74 17.40
C LEU A 119 31.23 -16.90 17.55
N SER A 120 30.57 -16.96 18.72
CA SER A 120 29.32 -16.24 19.00
C SER A 120 29.36 -15.62 20.40
N VAL A 121 29.05 -14.33 20.50
CA VAL A 121 28.95 -13.58 21.75
C VAL A 121 27.60 -12.87 21.85
N TYR A 122 26.87 -13.15 22.93
CA TYR A 122 25.57 -12.55 23.23
C TYR A 122 25.70 -11.61 24.43
N LEU A 123 25.40 -10.33 24.21
CA LEU A 123 25.50 -9.23 25.19
C LEU A 123 24.24 -8.35 25.15
N GLU A 124 23.16 -8.82 24.54
CA GLU A 124 21.91 -8.10 24.47
C GLU A 124 21.28 -7.89 25.86
N GLU A 125 20.45 -6.85 26.00
CA GLU A 125 19.76 -6.52 27.25
C GLU A 125 20.72 -6.31 28.44
N ASN A 126 21.82 -5.58 28.19
CA ASN A 126 22.77 -5.15 29.22
C ASN A 126 22.73 -3.61 29.37
N LYS A 127 23.75 -3.04 30.03
CA LYS A 127 23.86 -1.60 30.33
C LYS A 127 25.05 -0.96 29.62
N LEU A 128 25.52 -1.53 28.50
CA LEU A 128 26.70 -1.06 27.78
C LEU A 128 26.46 0.34 27.21
N THR A 129 27.36 1.29 27.48
CA THR A 129 27.20 2.70 27.07
C THR A 129 28.05 3.11 25.87
N GLU A 130 29.18 2.43 25.66
CA GLU A 130 30.11 2.71 24.57
C GLU A 130 30.90 1.46 24.12
N LEU A 131 31.42 1.51 22.89
CA LEU A 131 32.43 0.58 22.39
C LEU A 131 33.74 1.34 22.11
N PRO A 132 34.76 1.20 22.98
CA PRO A 132 36.06 1.83 22.79
C PRO A 132 36.85 1.26 21.60
N GLU A 133 37.91 1.96 21.21
CA GLU A 133 38.82 1.54 20.14
C GLU A 133 39.49 0.20 20.49
N GLU A 134 39.57 -0.72 19.52
CA GLU A 134 40.22 -2.04 19.62
C GLU A 134 39.72 -2.95 20.76
N CYS A 135 38.58 -2.66 21.39
CA CYS A 135 38.09 -3.44 22.54
C CYS A 135 37.74 -4.90 22.22
N LEU A 136 37.53 -5.23 20.94
CA LEU A 136 37.21 -6.57 20.43
C LEU A 136 38.34 -7.16 19.57
N SER A 137 39.52 -6.53 19.54
CA SER A 137 40.61 -6.85 18.62
C SER A 137 41.12 -8.28 18.67
N GLY A 138 41.05 -8.95 19.83
CA GLY A 138 41.49 -10.34 20.00
C GLY A 138 40.53 -11.40 19.45
N LEU A 139 39.29 -11.04 19.05
CA LEU A 139 38.25 -11.99 18.67
C LEU A 139 38.23 -12.30 17.16
N HIS A 140 39.36 -12.76 16.62
CA HIS A 140 39.54 -12.95 15.18
C HIS A 140 38.61 -14.00 14.54
N ASN A 141 38.11 -14.96 15.32
CA ASN A 141 37.23 -16.02 14.84
C ASN A 141 35.73 -15.69 14.97
N LEU A 142 35.41 -14.54 15.58
CA LEU A 142 34.03 -14.18 15.88
C LEU A 142 33.22 -14.03 14.59
N GLN A 143 32.07 -14.68 14.56
CA GLN A 143 31.13 -14.69 13.45
C GLN A 143 29.81 -14.00 13.82
N GLU A 144 29.41 -14.03 15.09
CA GLU A 144 28.17 -13.42 15.56
C GLU A 144 28.40 -12.57 16.80
N LEU A 145 27.89 -11.34 16.76
CA LEU A 145 27.96 -10.39 17.86
C LEU A 145 26.59 -9.74 18.06
N TYR A 146 25.99 -10.01 19.21
CA TYR A 146 24.72 -9.43 19.62
C TYR A 146 24.95 -8.42 20.75
N ILE A 147 24.73 -7.14 20.46
CA ILE A 147 24.82 -6.03 21.44
C ILE A 147 23.59 -5.12 21.33
N ASN A 148 22.46 -5.69 20.91
CA ASN A 148 21.18 -4.98 20.84
C ASN A 148 20.57 -4.76 22.24
N HIS A 149 19.57 -3.88 22.36
CA HIS A 149 18.93 -3.56 23.65
C HIS A 149 19.93 -3.15 24.74
N ASN A 150 20.84 -2.24 24.41
CA ASN A 150 21.82 -1.68 25.34
C ASN A 150 21.67 -0.14 25.38
N LEU A 151 22.63 0.55 25.98
CA LEU A 151 22.64 2.02 26.11
C LEU A 151 23.74 2.65 25.24
N LEU A 152 24.17 1.97 24.16
CA LEU A 152 25.31 2.41 23.34
C LEU A 152 24.99 3.75 22.68
N SER A 153 25.72 4.79 23.05
CA SER A 153 25.62 6.12 22.42
C SER A 153 26.81 6.45 21.53
N VAL A 154 27.95 5.79 21.76
CA VAL A 154 29.21 6.02 21.04
C VAL A 154 29.86 4.68 20.68
N ILE A 155 30.24 4.52 19.42
CA ILE A 155 31.09 3.43 18.94
C ILE A 155 32.31 4.07 18.29
N ALA A 156 33.50 3.78 18.80
CA ALA A 156 34.75 4.29 18.25
C ALA A 156 34.95 3.76 16.81
N PRO A 157 35.56 4.55 15.89
CA PRO A 157 35.79 4.12 14.50
C PRO A 157 36.48 2.76 14.37
N GLY A 158 37.45 2.49 15.25
CA GLY A 158 38.22 1.23 15.30
C GLY A 158 37.68 0.17 16.26
N ALA A 159 36.44 0.27 16.75
CA ALA A 159 35.90 -0.66 17.75
C ALA A 159 35.82 -2.11 17.25
N PHE A 160 35.60 -2.31 15.94
CA PHE A 160 35.45 -3.63 15.30
C PHE A 160 36.73 -4.12 14.60
N ILE A 161 37.87 -3.44 14.79
CA ILE A 161 39.17 -3.91 14.28
C ILE A 161 39.42 -5.33 14.81
N GLY A 162 39.87 -6.22 13.94
CA GLY A 162 40.17 -7.62 14.27
C GLY A 162 39.02 -8.60 14.00
N LEU A 163 37.79 -8.13 13.80
CA LEU A 163 36.59 -8.96 13.59
C LEU A 163 36.37 -9.37 12.11
N ASN A 164 37.43 -9.74 11.40
CA ASN A 164 37.40 -9.96 9.95
C ASN A 164 36.43 -11.08 9.49
N ASN A 165 36.08 -12.00 10.38
CA ASN A 165 35.18 -13.13 10.11
C ASN A 165 33.73 -12.88 10.55
N LEU A 166 33.41 -11.66 11.01
CA LEU A 166 32.08 -11.35 11.51
C LEU A 166 31.05 -11.41 10.37
N LEU A 167 29.99 -12.19 10.59
CA LEU A 167 28.89 -12.41 9.63
C LEU A 167 27.61 -11.72 10.09
N ARG A 168 27.35 -11.65 11.40
CA ARG A 168 26.13 -11.04 11.98
C ARG A 168 26.48 -10.04 13.07
N LEU A 169 25.91 -8.85 12.93
CA LEU A 169 26.07 -7.77 13.90
C LEU A 169 24.70 -7.16 14.22
N HIS A 170 24.31 -7.28 15.48
CA HIS A 170 23.07 -6.71 16.02
C HIS A 170 23.38 -5.54 16.95
N LEU A 171 22.98 -4.35 16.53
CA LEU A 171 23.14 -3.07 17.22
C LEU A 171 21.79 -2.37 17.46
N ASN A 172 20.67 -3.04 17.17
CA ASN A 172 19.36 -2.42 17.28
C ASN A 172 19.00 -2.05 18.73
N SER A 173 18.12 -1.08 18.92
CA SER A 173 17.61 -0.68 20.23
C SER A 173 18.74 -0.19 21.15
N ASN A 174 19.48 0.81 20.68
CA ASN A 174 20.56 1.49 21.39
C ASN A 174 20.34 3.02 21.32
N GLY A 175 21.33 3.81 21.74
CA GLY A 175 21.30 5.28 21.75
C GLY A 175 22.09 5.95 20.62
N LEU A 176 22.35 5.27 19.50
CA LEU A 176 23.20 5.79 18.42
C LEU A 176 22.51 6.90 17.63
N GLN A 177 23.17 8.05 17.49
CA GLN A 177 22.63 9.20 16.76
C GLN A 177 23.06 9.28 15.29
N MET A 178 24.08 8.52 14.90
CA MET A 178 24.62 8.49 13.53
C MET A 178 25.22 7.12 13.23
N ILE A 179 25.37 6.81 11.94
CA ILE A 179 26.08 5.62 11.46
C ILE A 179 27.43 6.06 10.90
N ASN A 180 28.54 5.69 11.55
CA ASN A 180 29.87 6.02 11.04
C ASN A 180 30.35 4.94 10.07
N SER A 181 30.62 5.30 8.82
CA SER A 181 31.09 4.37 7.78
C SER A 181 32.39 3.65 8.14
N LYS A 182 33.24 4.26 8.97
CA LYS A 182 34.53 3.68 9.41
C LYS A 182 34.37 2.40 10.21
N TRP A 183 33.26 2.22 10.93
CA TRP A 183 32.97 0.98 11.67
C TRP A 183 33.02 -0.25 10.77
N PHE A 184 32.61 -0.08 9.52
CA PHE A 184 32.42 -1.16 8.56
C PHE A 184 33.68 -1.51 7.78
N GLU A 185 34.72 -0.66 7.81
CA GLU A 185 35.99 -0.89 7.10
C GLU A 185 36.70 -2.16 7.60
N ALA A 186 36.56 -2.49 8.89
CA ALA A 186 37.16 -3.67 9.51
C ALA A 186 36.34 -4.96 9.35
N ILE A 187 35.08 -4.88 8.88
CA ILE A 187 34.14 -6.02 8.81
C ILE A 187 33.50 -6.19 7.42
N PRO A 188 34.30 -6.31 6.33
CA PRO A 188 33.76 -6.38 4.97
C PRO A 188 32.99 -7.69 4.65
N ASN A 189 33.16 -8.73 5.48
CA ASN A 189 32.49 -10.03 5.34
C ASN A 189 31.11 -10.10 5.99
N LEU A 190 30.66 -9.01 6.61
CA LEU A 190 29.37 -8.97 7.29
C LEU A 190 28.23 -9.28 6.30
N GLU A 191 27.36 -10.21 6.67
CA GLU A 191 26.20 -10.62 5.86
C GLU A 191 24.90 -10.02 6.39
N ILE A 192 24.78 -9.83 7.70
CA ILE A 192 23.58 -9.31 8.35
C ILE A 192 23.94 -8.17 9.29
N LEU A 193 23.32 -7.01 9.07
CA LEU A 193 23.41 -5.85 9.94
C LEU A 193 22.01 -5.43 10.40
N MET A 194 21.81 -5.41 11.71
CA MET A 194 20.62 -4.84 12.34
C MET A 194 21.02 -3.63 13.16
N ILE A 195 20.60 -2.43 12.76
CA ILE A 195 20.93 -1.16 13.45
C ILE A 195 19.69 -0.32 13.76
N GLY A 196 18.51 -0.90 13.55
CA GLY A 196 17.21 -0.26 13.81
C GLY A 196 17.01 0.23 15.26
N GLU A 197 15.91 0.92 15.53
CA GLU A 197 15.51 1.40 16.86
C GLU A 197 16.60 2.22 17.56
N ASN A 198 17.38 2.97 16.78
CA ASN A 198 18.34 3.95 17.23
C ASN A 198 17.86 5.36 16.82
N PRO A 199 18.12 6.41 17.62
CA PRO A 199 17.75 7.79 17.30
C PRO A 199 18.65 8.40 16.20
N ILE A 200 18.82 7.71 15.08
CA ILE A 200 19.69 8.13 13.98
C ILE A 200 19.10 9.35 13.29
N ILE A 201 19.86 10.45 13.26
CA ILE A 201 19.40 11.73 12.71
C ILE A 201 19.39 11.71 11.18
N ARG A 202 20.41 11.09 10.57
CA ARG A 202 20.57 10.98 9.11
C ARG A 202 21.55 9.85 8.74
N ILE A 203 21.40 9.36 7.52
CA ILE A 203 22.34 8.48 6.83
C ILE A 203 23.05 9.30 5.76
N GLU A 204 24.35 9.08 5.55
CA GLU A 204 25.14 9.79 4.53
C GLU A 204 25.25 8.98 3.22
N ASP A 205 25.70 9.63 2.14
CA ASP A 205 26.01 8.91 0.89
C ASP A 205 27.14 7.90 1.12
N MET A 206 27.04 6.72 0.49
CA MET A 206 28.02 5.62 0.59
C MET A 206 28.28 5.13 2.02
N ASN A 207 27.37 5.36 2.97
CA ASN A 207 27.57 5.05 4.40
C ASN A 207 27.93 3.57 4.64
N PHE A 208 27.42 2.66 3.80
CA PHE A 208 27.59 1.21 3.94
C PHE A 208 28.53 0.61 2.88
N LYS A 209 29.27 1.43 2.12
CA LYS A 209 30.06 1.00 0.96
C LYS A 209 31.08 -0.11 1.26
N ALA A 210 31.62 -0.16 2.48
CA ALA A 210 32.57 -1.19 2.89
C ALA A 210 31.95 -2.60 3.02
N LEU A 211 30.63 -2.69 3.22
CA LEU A 211 29.90 -3.94 3.48
C LEU A 211 29.54 -4.68 2.18
N THR A 212 30.55 -5.02 1.38
CA THR A 212 30.37 -5.60 0.04
C THR A 212 29.69 -6.97 0.03
N ASN A 213 29.76 -7.73 1.12
CA ASN A 213 29.12 -9.05 1.27
C ASN A 213 27.76 -9.00 1.99
N LEU A 214 27.25 -7.80 2.31
CA LEU A 214 26.00 -7.65 3.04
C LEU A 214 24.83 -8.22 2.24
N ARG A 215 24.07 -9.11 2.86
CA ARG A 215 22.87 -9.74 2.30
C ARG A 215 21.60 -9.16 2.90
N SER A 216 21.63 -8.77 4.18
CA SER A 216 20.47 -8.24 4.90
C SER A 216 20.81 -6.99 5.69
N LEU A 217 20.04 -5.93 5.47
CA LEU A 217 20.18 -4.65 6.18
C LEU A 217 18.83 -4.26 6.80
N VAL A 218 18.80 -4.10 8.13
CA VAL A 218 17.58 -3.71 8.85
C VAL A 218 17.75 -2.30 9.44
N LEU A 219 17.01 -1.35 8.85
CA LEU A 219 16.93 0.06 9.23
C LEU A 219 15.52 0.38 9.76
N ALA A 220 15.04 -0.46 10.68
CA ALA A 220 13.70 -0.37 11.23
C ALA A 220 13.61 0.66 12.36
N GLY A 221 12.55 1.46 12.46
CA GLY A 221 12.29 2.26 13.67
C GLY A 221 13.26 3.42 13.94
N ILE A 222 13.92 3.97 12.92
CA ILE A 222 14.93 5.04 13.06
C ILE A 222 14.40 6.44 12.68
N ASN A 223 13.09 6.58 12.45
CA ASN A 223 12.41 7.84 12.11
C ASN A 223 12.90 8.51 10.81
N LEU A 224 13.43 7.77 9.84
CA LEU A 224 13.86 8.37 8.57
C LEU A 224 12.69 8.95 7.77
N THR A 225 12.81 10.20 7.33
CA THR A 225 11.88 10.84 6.39
C THR A 225 12.30 10.63 4.94
N GLU A 226 13.60 10.53 4.71
CA GLU A 226 14.23 10.32 3.40
C GLU A 226 15.57 9.58 3.59
N ILE A 227 16.12 9.08 2.49
CA ILE A 227 17.44 8.47 2.43
C ILE A 227 18.18 9.07 1.22
N PRO A 228 19.46 9.42 1.33
CA PRO A 228 20.23 9.93 0.19
C PRO A 228 20.31 8.95 -0.98
N ASP A 229 20.40 9.50 -2.19
CA ASP A 229 20.38 8.75 -3.47
C ASP A 229 21.50 7.70 -3.58
N ASN A 230 22.67 7.93 -2.99
CA ASN A 230 23.80 7.00 -3.03
C ASN A 230 24.11 6.38 -1.65
N ALA A 231 23.22 6.50 -0.66
CA ALA A 231 23.42 5.91 0.66
C ALA A 231 23.66 4.39 0.62
N LEU A 232 22.97 3.69 -0.29
CA LEU A 232 23.04 2.23 -0.48
C LEU A 232 24.07 1.79 -1.53
N ALA A 233 24.87 2.72 -2.07
CA ALA A 233 25.87 2.38 -3.08
C ALA A 233 26.99 1.49 -2.50
N GLY A 234 27.35 0.44 -3.25
CA GLY A 234 28.35 -0.58 -2.85
C GLY A 234 27.75 -1.83 -2.22
N LEU A 235 26.44 -1.85 -1.94
CA LEU A 235 25.72 -3.01 -1.42
C LEU A 235 25.26 -3.95 -2.55
N ASP A 236 26.20 -4.39 -3.39
CA ASP A 236 25.88 -5.11 -4.63
C ASP A 236 25.27 -6.50 -4.39
N ASN A 237 25.56 -7.13 -3.24
CA ASN A 237 25.05 -8.44 -2.84
C ASN A 237 23.79 -8.39 -1.96
N LEU A 238 23.23 -7.19 -1.73
CA LEU A 238 22.10 -7.03 -0.83
C LEU A 238 20.85 -7.71 -1.38
N GLU A 239 20.31 -8.63 -0.59
CA GLU A 239 19.13 -9.42 -0.94
C GLU A 239 17.88 -8.96 -0.19
N SER A 240 18.04 -8.39 1.00
CA SER A 240 16.95 -7.99 1.87
C SER A 240 17.23 -6.63 2.50
N ILE A 241 16.23 -5.74 2.46
CA ILE A 241 16.26 -4.47 3.18
C ILE A 241 14.92 -4.21 3.85
N SER A 242 14.96 -3.82 5.11
CA SER A 242 13.76 -3.39 5.85
C SER A 242 13.87 -1.94 6.28
N PHE A 243 12.84 -1.17 5.91
CA PHE A 243 12.57 0.19 6.33
C PHE A 243 11.34 0.25 7.24
N TYR A 244 11.02 -0.86 7.92
CA TYR A 244 9.88 -0.96 8.83
C TYR A 244 9.82 0.23 9.81
N ASP A 245 8.64 0.81 10.00
CA ASP A 245 8.39 1.85 11.01
C ASP A 245 9.28 3.09 10.88
N ASN A 246 9.31 3.67 9.67
CA ASN A 246 9.96 4.96 9.42
C ASN A 246 8.91 6.03 9.05
N ARG A 247 9.37 7.18 8.55
CA ARG A 247 8.55 8.35 8.21
C ARG A 247 8.59 8.67 6.71
N PHE A 248 8.82 7.67 5.87
CA PHE A 248 8.85 7.86 4.42
C PHE A 248 7.48 8.27 3.89
N ALA A 249 7.39 9.47 3.31
CA ALA A 249 6.19 9.94 2.62
C ALA A 249 6.07 9.39 1.18
N ARG A 250 7.16 8.83 0.64
CA ARG A 250 7.28 8.28 -0.71
C ARG A 250 8.30 7.13 -0.72
N VAL A 251 8.21 6.23 -1.69
CA VAL A 251 9.21 5.17 -1.88
C VAL A 251 10.57 5.79 -2.26
N PRO A 252 11.68 5.44 -1.58
CA PRO A 252 13.02 5.94 -1.88
C PRO A 252 13.63 5.25 -3.12
N HIS A 253 12.96 5.38 -4.26
CA HIS A 253 13.25 4.64 -5.48
C HIS A 253 14.67 4.86 -6.02
N ILE A 254 15.24 6.06 -5.90
CA ILE A 254 16.58 6.37 -6.42
C ILE A 254 17.66 5.59 -5.66
N ALA A 255 17.57 5.53 -4.33
CA ALA A 255 18.48 4.74 -3.50
C ALA A 255 18.26 3.23 -3.71
N LEU A 256 17.01 2.79 -3.82
CA LEU A 256 16.66 1.38 -4.06
C LEU A 256 17.17 0.87 -5.43
N GLN A 257 17.27 1.73 -6.45
CA GLN A 257 17.85 1.36 -7.74
C GLN A 257 19.35 1.02 -7.66
N LYS A 258 20.05 1.39 -6.58
CA LYS A 258 21.46 1.03 -6.37
C LYS A 258 21.64 -0.43 -5.96
N VAL A 259 20.61 -1.06 -5.38
CA VAL A 259 20.65 -2.44 -4.87
C VAL A 259 19.92 -3.39 -5.83
N THR A 260 20.57 -3.71 -6.94
CA THR A 260 19.95 -4.41 -8.08
C THR A 260 19.60 -5.88 -7.80
N ASN A 261 20.24 -6.52 -6.83
CA ASN A 261 20.01 -7.92 -6.45
C ASN A 261 18.94 -8.11 -5.36
N LEU A 262 18.22 -7.05 -5.00
CA LEU A 262 17.24 -7.08 -3.92
C LEU A 262 16.10 -8.06 -4.23
N LYS A 263 15.82 -8.96 -3.27
CA LYS A 263 14.78 -9.98 -3.32
C LYS A 263 13.62 -9.67 -2.37
N PHE A 264 13.90 -9.01 -1.25
CA PHE A 264 12.92 -8.71 -0.22
C PHE A 264 12.97 -7.21 0.14
N LEU A 265 11.83 -6.53 0.00
CA LEU A 265 11.68 -5.13 0.38
C LEU A 265 10.51 -4.99 1.35
N ASP A 266 10.83 -4.52 2.56
CA ASP A 266 9.85 -4.22 3.60
C ASP A 266 9.74 -2.70 3.80
N LEU A 267 8.59 -2.14 3.38
CA LEU A 267 8.23 -0.73 3.58
C LEU A 267 7.11 -0.57 4.62
N ASN A 268 6.78 -1.63 5.36
CA ASN A 268 5.63 -1.65 6.26
C ASN A 268 5.70 -0.50 7.29
N LYS A 269 4.54 -0.02 7.74
CA LYS A 269 4.42 1.01 8.79
C LYS A 269 5.08 2.34 8.42
N ASN A 270 5.02 2.74 7.15
CA ASN A 270 5.43 4.06 6.67
C ASN A 270 4.22 4.91 6.20
N PRO A 271 4.28 6.25 6.32
CA PRO A 271 3.21 7.16 5.88
C PRO A 271 3.24 7.42 4.37
N ILE A 272 3.51 6.39 3.55
CA ILE A 272 3.48 6.51 2.09
C ILE A 272 2.04 6.63 1.64
N ASN A 273 1.71 7.71 0.93
CA ASN A 273 0.32 7.97 0.54
C ASN A 273 -0.12 7.24 -0.74
N ARG A 274 0.83 6.96 -1.65
CA ARG A 274 0.58 6.37 -2.96
C ARG A 274 1.77 5.55 -3.40
N ILE A 275 1.47 4.43 -4.06
CA ILE A 275 2.44 3.68 -4.84
C ILE A 275 2.24 4.04 -6.30
N ARG A 276 3.29 4.60 -6.91
CA ARG A 276 3.28 5.21 -8.24
C ARG A 276 4.09 4.38 -9.23
N ARG A 277 3.83 4.61 -10.51
CA ARG A 277 4.68 4.09 -11.58
C ARG A 277 6.12 4.56 -11.39
N GLY A 278 7.05 3.60 -11.39
CA GLY A 278 8.48 3.85 -11.27
C GLY A 278 9.06 3.67 -9.88
N ASP A 279 8.22 3.58 -8.83
CA ASP A 279 8.67 3.39 -7.44
C ASP A 279 9.52 2.12 -7.27
N PHE A 280 9.21 1.07 -8.04
CA PHE A 280 9.92 -0.22 -8.03
C PHE A 280 10.63 -0.52 -9.36
N SER A 281 10.98 0.51 -10.11
CA SER A 281 11.64 0.35 -11.42
C SER A 281 12.98 -0.40 -11.30
N ASN A 282 13.24 -1.31 -12.24
CA ASN A 282 14.45 -2.12 -12.35
C ASN A 282 14.72 -3.10 -11.18
N MET A 283 13.74 -3.34 -10.30
CA MET A 283 13.86 -4.33 -9.22
C MET A 283 13.56 -5.75 -9.71
N LEU A 284 14.27 -6.20 -10.75
CA LEU A 284 13.93 -7.41 -11.52
C LEU A 284 13.96 -8.71 -10.70
N HIS A 285 14.73 -8.74 -9.61
CA HIS A 285 14.90 -9.89 -8.72
C HIS A 285 14.00 -9.86 -7.47
N LEU A 286 13.16 -8.83 -7.33
CA LEU A 286 12.26 -8.70 -6.19
C LEU A 286 11.25 -9.85 -6.17
N LYS A 287 11.18 -10.57 -5.05
CA LYS A 287 10.31 -11.74 -4.84
C LYS A 287 9.13 -11.42 -3.95
N GLU A 288 9.31 -10.54 -2.96
CA GLU A 288 8.28 -10.16 -2.01
C GLU A 288 8.32 -8.67 -1.75
N LEU A 289 7.12 -8.07 -1.75
CA LEU A 289 6.89 -6.66 -1.48
C LEU A 289 5.90 -6.51 -0.32
N GLY A 290 6.38 -5.97 0.81
CA GLY A 290 5.57 -5.63 1.96
C GLY A 290 5.21 -4.14 2.01
N ILE A 291 3.92 -3.82 1.91
CA ILE A 291 3.33 -2.48 2.04
C ILE A 291 2.12 -2.50 2.99
N ASN A 292 2.32 -3.11 4.15
CA ASN A 292 1.33 -3.31 5.20
C ASN A 292 1.36 -2.19 6.25
N ASN A 293 0.26 -2.02 6.99
CA ASN A 293 0.17 -1.10 8.12
C ASN A 293 0.52 0.36 7.77
N MET A 294 0.27 0.79 6.54
CA MET A 294 0.51 2.14 6.04
C MET A 294 -0.73 3.01 6.30
N PRO A 295 -0.71 3.91 7.31
CA PRO A 295 -1.91 4.66 7.72
C PRO A 295 -2.36 5.67 6.65
N GLU A 296 -1.45 6.15 5.82
CA GLU A 296 -1.73 7.18 4.81
C GLU A 296 -1.91 6.63 3.39
N LEU A 297 -1.70 5.33 3.17
CA LEU A 297 -1.77 4.73 1.83
C LEU A 297 -3.21 4.75 1.33
N ILE A 298 -3.48 5.53 0.28
CA ILE A 298 -4.83 5.71 -0.28
C ILE A 298 -5.03 4.86 -1.53
N SER A 299 -4.01 4.75 -2.37
CA SER A 299 -4.16 4.09 -3.67
C SER A 299 -2.87 3.52 -4.25
N ILE A 300 -3.04 2.50 -5.10
CA ILE A 300 -1.99 1.93 -5.96
C ILE A 300 -2.34 2.28 -7.41
N ASP A 301 -1.48 3.06 -8.06
CA ASP A 301 -1.74 3.64 -9.38
C ASP A 301 -1.51 2.63 -10.52
N SER A 302 -1.90 3.03 -11.74
CA SER A 302 -1.68 2.25 -12.96
C SER A 302 -0.18 1.97 -13.19
N LEU A 303 0.16 0.72 -13.48
CA LEU A 303 1.54 0.27 -13.72
C LEU A 303 2.50 0.60 -12.55
N ALA A 304 1.98 0.72 -11.33
CA ALA A 304 2.78 0.97 -10.14
C ALA A 304 3.74 -0.20 -9.86
N VAL A 305 3.24 -1.43 -10.03
CA VAL A 305 4.00 -2.67 -9.88
C VAL A 305 4.03 -3.37 -11.23
N ASP A 306 4.94 -2.91 -12.09
CA ASP A 306 5.10 -3.37 -13.46
C ASP A 306 6.49 -3.98 -13.69
N ASN A 307 6.53 -5.03 -14.54
CA ASN A 307 7.76 -5.65 -15.02
C ASN A 307 8.68 -6.20 -13.92
N LEU A 308 8.10 -6.89 -12.94
CA LEU A 308 8.82 -7.59 -11.88
C LEU A 308 8.68 -9.12 -12.09
N PRO A 309 9.58 -9.74 -12.88
CA PRO A 309 9.41 -11.12 -13.35
C PRO A 309 9.59 -12.18 -12.25
N ASP A 310 10.29 -11.86 -11.17
CA ASP A 310 10.54 -12.75 -10.04
C ASP A 310 9.56 -12.57 -8.88
N LEU A 311 8.67 -11.57 -8.94
CA LEU A 311 7.77 -11.23 -7.84
C LEU A 311 6.73 -12.33 -7.65
N ARG A 312 6.64 -12.86 -6.43
CA ARG A 312 5.77 -13.97 -6.03
C ARG A 312 4.66 -13.56 -5.08
N LYS A 313 4.93 -12.58 -4.22
CA LYS A 313 4.01 -12.18 -3.16
C LYS A 313 3.96 -10.65 -3.02
N ILE A 314 2.73 -10.13 -2.95
CA ILE A 314 2.45 -8.74 -2.62
C ILE A 314 1.56 -8.73 -1.38
N GLU A 315 2.01 -8.04 -0.34
CA GLU A 315 1.24 -7.85 0.88
C GLU A 315 0.91 -6.37 1.07
N ALA A 316 -0.36 -6.03 0.92
CA ALA A 316 -0.90 -4.70 1.19
C ALA A 316 -2.07 -4.83 2.16
N THR A 317 -1.78 -5.25 3.39
CA THR A 317 -2.77 -5.53 4.43
C THR A 317 -2.78 -4.47 5.53
N ASN A 318 -3.92 -4.31 6.19
CA ASN A 318 -4.08 -3.38 7.31
C ASN A 318 -3.74 -1.91 6.95
N ASN A 319 -4.13 -1.48 5.75
CA ASN A 319 -3.99 -0.10 5.29
C ASN A 319 -5.36 0.58 5.34
N PRO A 320 -5.70 1.30 6.42
CA PRO A 320 -7.07 1.76 6.71
C PRO A 320 -7.61 2.79 5.71
N ARG A 321 -6.76 3.40 4.89
CA ARG A 321 -7.15 4.37 3.86
C ARG A 321 -7.06 3.84 2.43
N LEU A 322 -6.53 2.63 2.24
CA LEU A 322 -6.31 2.04 0.92
C LEU A 322 -7.66 1.67 0.32
N SER A 323 -8.18 2.56 -0.52
CA SER A 323 -9.56 2.53 -1.01
C SER A 323 -9.65 2.36 -2.52
N TYR A 324 -8.53 2.40 -3.22
CA TYR A 324 -8.50 2.21 -4.66
C TYR A 324 -7.23 1.50 -5.16
N ILE A 325 -7.42 0.50 -6.01
CA ILE A 325 -6.35 -0.14 -6.79
C ILE A 325 -6.74 -0.02 -8.25
N HIS A 326 -5.86 0.56 -9.05
CA HIS A 326 -6.12 0.70 -10.49
C HIS A 326 -6.21 -0.69 -11.16
N PRO A 327 -7.09 -0.90 -12.15
CA PRO A 327 -7.24 -2.17 -12.87
C PRO A 327 -5.90 -2.76 -13.38
N ASN A 328 -5.03 -1.90 -13.90
CA ASN A 328 -3.68 -2.24 -14.40
C ASN A 328 -2.55 -1.93 -13.38
N ALA A 329 -2.84 -1.87 -12.08
CA ALA A 329 -1.82 -1.59 -11.06
C ALA A 329 -0.72 -2.66 -11.03
N PHE A 330 -1.12 -3.91 -11.21
CA PHE A 330 -0.25 -5.09 -11.25
C PHE A 330 -0.16 -5.54 -12.70
N TYR A 331 1.00 -5.36 -13.35
CA TYR A 331 1.16 -5.66 -14.77
C TYR A 331 2.47 -6.40 -15.04
N ARG A 332 2.45 -7.35 -15.98
CA ARG A 332 3.61 -8.21 -16.32
C ARG A 332 4.27 -8.84 -15.08
N LEU A 333 3.48 -9.48 -14.24
CA LEU A 333 3.92 -10.21 -13.06
C LEU A 333 3.75 -11.73 -13.26
N PRO A 334 4.57 -12.38 -14.11
CA PRO A 334 4.34 -13.76 -14.53
C PRO A 334 4.47 -14.77 -13.40
N LYS A 335 5.20 -14.48 -12.31
CA LYS A 335 5.40 -15.43 -11.20
C LYS A 335 4.59 -15.09 -9.94
N LEU A 336 3.68 -14.10 -10.00
CA LEU A 336 2.92 -13.71 -8.82
C LEU A 336 1.95 -14.83 -8.44
N GLU A 337 2.06 -15.33 -7.21
CA GLU A 337 1.27 -16.43 -6.68
C GLU A 337 0.30 -15.99 -5.59
N SER A 338 0.65 -14.97 -4.81
CA SER A 338 -0.08 -14.54 -3.61
C SER A 338 -0.29 -13.02 -3.60
N LEU A 339 -1.55 -12.59 -3.49
CA LEU A 339 -1.93 -11.17 -3.41
C LEU A 339 -2.82 -10.92 -2.18
N MET A 340 -2.25 -10.30 -1.15
CA MET A 340 -2.93 -10.04 0.11
C MET A 340 -3.41 -8.59 0.19
N LEU A 341 -4.73 -8.39 0.23
CA LEU A 341 -5.41 -7.08 0.24
C LEU A 341 -6.48 -6.99 1.35
N ASN A 342 -6.38 -7.81 2.40
CA ASN A 342 -7.34 -7.77 3.51
C ASN A 342 -7.12 -6.60 4.47
N SER A 343 -8.17 -6.28 5.22
CA SER A 343 -8.15 -5.23 6.25
C SER A 343 -7.79 -3.86 5.68
N ASN A 344 -8.39 -3.48 4.54
CA ASN A 344 -8.21 -2.16 3.93
C ASN A 344 -9.56 -1.44 3.81
N ALA A 345 -9.62 -0.37 3.01
CA ALA A 345 -10.83 0.40 2.72
C ALA A 345 -11.34 0.17 1.28
N LEU A 346 -11.03 -0.97 0.66
CA LEU A 346 -11.41 -1.26 -0.72
C LEU A 346 -12.92 -1.48 -0.84
N SER A 347 -13.58 -0.79 -1.76
CA SER A 347 -14.99 -1.03 -2.08
C SER A 347 -15.18 -2.20 -3.04
N ALA A 348 -14.21 -2.47 -3.90
CA ALA A 348 -14.26 -3.58 -4.85
C ALA A 348 -12.86 -3.91 -5.36
N LEU A 349 -12.75 -5.04 -6.07
CA LEU A 349 -11.57 -5.43 -6.83
C LEU A 349 -12.00 -5.79 -8.25
N TYR A 350 -11.36 -5.17 -9.24
CA TYR A 350 -11.70 -5.39 -10.64
C TYR A 350 -11.29 -6.80 -11.11
N ARG A 351 -12.12 -7.37 -11.99
CA ARG A 351 -11.85 -8.67 -12.63
C ARG A 351 -10.54 -8.64 -13.42
N SER A 352 -10.32 -7.57 -14.19
CA SER A 352 -9.14 -7.38 -15.04
C SER A 352 -7.83 -7.37 -14.25
N THR A 353 -7.83 -6.82 -13.03
CA THR A 353 -6.67 -6.87 -12.12
C THR A 353 -6.23 -8.30 -11.86
N ILE A 354 -7.18 -9.20 -11.64
CA ILE A 354 -6.91 -10.61 -11.36
C ILE A 354 -6.60 -11.40 -12.63
N GLU A 355 -7.36 -11.19 -13.72
CA GLU A 355 -7.15 -11.90 -14.99
C GLU A 355 -5.79 -11.57 -15.64
N SER A 356 -5.21 -10.41 -15.32
CA SER A 356 -3.87 -10.03 -15.78
C SER A 356 -2.74 -10.86 -15.15
N LEU A 357 -3.03 -11.66 -14.11
CA LEU A 357 -2.06 -12.40 -13.31
C LEU A 357 -2.14 -13.91 -13.59
N PRO A 358 -1.30 -14.46 -14.47
CA PRO A 358 -1.48 -15.80 -15.03
C PRO A 358 -1.23 -16.95 -14.04
N ASN A 359 -0.40 -16.75 -13.02
CA ASN A 359 -0.01 -17.78 -12.06
C ASN A 359 -0.53 -17.52 -10.63
N LEU A 360 -1.51 -16.62 -10.49
CA LEU A 360 -2.06 -16.27 -9.19
C LEU A 360 -2.80 -17.47 -8.59
N LYS A 361 -2.41 -17.85 -7.37
CA LYS A 361 -2.97 -19.01 -6.65
C LYS A 361 -3.94 -18.58 -5.57
N GLU A 362 -3.64 -17.49 -4.88
CA GLU A 362 -4.43 -17.03 -3.74
C GLU A 362 -4.58 -15.51 -3.68
N VAL A 363 -5.75 -15.09 -3.20
CA VAL A 363 -6.13 -13.69 -2.99
C VAL A 363 -6.81 -13.54 -1.64
N SER A 364 -6.44 -12.50 -0.91
CA SER A 364 -7.13 -12.10 0.32
C SER A 364 -7.78 -10.74 0.12
N ILE A 365 -9.09 -10.63 0.31
CA ILE A 365 -9.87 -9.37 0.22
C ILE A 365 -10.89 -9.19 1.35
N HIS A 366 -10.88 -10.09 2.34
CA HIS A 366 -11.78 -10.00 3.49
C HIS A 366 -11.50 -8.75 4.33
N SER A 367 -12.42 -8.42 5.24
CA SER A 367 -12.30 -7.24 6.11
C SER A 367 -12.13 -5.93 5.32
N ASN A 368 -12.84 -5.81 4.20
CA ASN A 368 -12.95 -4.58 3.41
C ASN A 368 -14.42 -4.15 3.33
N PRO A 369 -14.70 -2.84 3.18
CA PRO A 369 -16.06 -2.32 3.01
C PRO A 369 -16.58 -2.59 1.58
N ILE A 370 -16.81 -3.86 1.24
CA ILE A 370 -17.16 -4.27 -0.12
C ILE A 370 -18.55 -3.77 -0.52
N ARG A 371 -18.63 -3.12 -1.69
CA ARG A 371 -19.87 -2.80 -2.38
C ARG A 371 -20.20 -3.89 -3.38
N CYS A 372 -21.33 -4.54 -3.17
CA CYS A 372 -21.82 -5.69 -3.92
C CYS A 372 -22.61 -5.28 -5.16
N ASP A 373 -21.86 -4.83 -6.17
CA ASP A 373 -22.41 -4.36 -7.43
C ASP A 373 -21.67 -4.96 -8.64
N CYS A 374 -21.71 -4.24 -9.77
CA CYS A 374 -21.16 -4.64 -11.03
C CYS A 374 -19.65 -4.97 -10.99
N VAL A 375 -18.87 -4.30 -10.14
CA VAL A 375 -17.41 -4.45 -10.13
C VAL A 375 -16.98 -5.74 -9.44
N ILE A 376 -17.66 -6.16 -8.36
CA ILE A 376 -17.32 -7.37 -7.59
C ILE A 376 -18.08 -8.62 -8.05
N ARG A 377 -19.12 -8.45 -8.89
CA ARG A 377 -19.99 -9.51 -9.40
C ARG A 377 -19.24 -10.73 -9.96
N TRP A 378 -18.08 -10.53 -10.58
CA TRP A 378 -17.27 -11.59 -11.19
C TRP A 378 -16.86 -12.69 -10.21
N ILE A 379 -16.74 -12.37 -8.90
CA ILE A 379 -16.36 -13.35 -7.86
C ILE A 379 -17.30 -14.56 -7.88
N ASN A 380 -18.57 -14.36 -8.24
CA ASN A 380 -19.61 -15.39 -8.27
C ASN A 380 -19.98 -15.88 -9.68
N MET A 381 -19.38 -15.33 -10.75
CA MET A 381 -19.77 -15.66 -12.14
C MET A 381 -19.17 -16.97 -12.64
N ASN A 382 -17.91 -17.25 -12.32
CA ASN A 382 -17.18 -18.45 -12.76
C ASN A 382 -16.42 -19.09 -11.58
N LYS A 383 -16.17 -20.39 -11.64
CA LYS A 383 -15.17 -21.02 -10.78
C LYS A 383 -13.79 -20.55 -11.21
N THR A 384 -13.24 -19.56 -10.52
CA THR A 384 -11.81 -19.25 -10.61
C THR A 384 -11.02 -20.38 -9.95
N ASN A 385 -9.81 -20.67 -10.44
CA ASN A 385 -8.88 -21.58 -9.77
C ASN A 385 -8.15 -20.90 -8.59
N ILE A 386 -8.49 -19.64 -8.32
CA ILE A 386 -7.86 -18.81 -7.30
C ILE A 386 -8.54 -19.09 -5.96
N ARG A 387 -7.73 -19.40 -4.96
CA ARG A 387 -8.18 -19.57 -3.58
C ARG A 387 -8.41 -18.19 -2.94
N PHE A 388 -9.65 -17.93 -2.52
CA PHE A 388 -9.94 -16.79 -1.65
C PHE A 388 -9.62 -17.16 -0.21
N MET A 389 -8.81 -16.34 0.47
CA MET A 389 -8.52 -16.48 1.89
C MET A 389 -9.68 -15.91 2.72
N GLU A 390 -10.08 -16.65 3.75
CA GLU A 390 -11.19 -16.31 4.65
C GLU A 390 -12.47 -15.81 3.93
N PRO A 391 -13.02 -16.57 2.96
CA PRO A 391 -14.17 -16.12 2.17
C PRO A 391 -15.44 -15.93 3.01
N GLU A 392 -15.54 -16.59 4.16
CA GLU A 392 -16.64 -16.43 5.11
C GLU A 392 -16.63 -15.05 5.80
N SER A 393 -15.48 -14.37 5.82
CA SER A 393 -15.29 -13.04 6.40
C SER A 393 -15.49 -11.89 5.38
N LEU A 394 -16.04 -12.20 4.20
CA LEU A 394 -16.24 -11.24 3.11
C LEU A 394 -17.71 -10.83 3.02
N PHE A 395 -18.04 -9.63 3.53
CA PHE A 395 -19.41 -9.12 3.62
C PHE A 395 -19.62 -7.84 2.82
N CYS A 396 -20.83 -7.67 2.29
CA CYS A 396 -21.25 -6.44 1.64
C CYS A 396 -21.58 -5.36 2.68
N VAL A 397 -21.14 -4.12 2.47
CA VAL A 397 -21.61 -2.94 3.21
C VAL A 397 -22.65 -2.14 2.42
N ASP A 398 -22.60 -2.24 1.09
CA ASP A 398 -23.48 -1.58 0.14
C ASP A 398 -23.80 -2.54 -1.02
N PRO A 399 -24.89 -2.33 -1.77
CA PRO A 399 -26.00 -1.42 -1.47
C PRO A 399 -26.88 -1.94 -0.31
N PRO A 400 -27.84 -1.15 0.21
CA PRO A 400 -28.64 -1.51 1.38
C PRO A 400 -29.35 -2.87 1.29
N GLU A 401 -29.68 -3.33 0.08
CA GLU A 401 -30.33 -4.62 -0.17
C GLU A 401 -29.45 -5.82 0.21
N PHE A 402 -28.12 -5.65 0.11
CA PHE A 402 -27.13 -6.71 0.39
C PHE A 402 -26.33 -6.47 1.66
N GLN A 403 -26.57 -5.37 2.38
CA GLN A 403 -25.80 -5.01 3.56
C GLN A 403 -25.76 -6.14 4.61
N GLY A 404 -24.55 -6.51 5.04
CA GLY A 404 -24.30 -7.60 6.00
C GLY A 404 -24.36 -9.01 5.42
N GLN A 405 -24.73 -9.19 4.15
CA GLN A 405 -24.72 -10.50 3.50
C GLN A 405 -23.31 -10.88 3.08
N ASN A 406 -23.00 -12.18 3.11
CA ASN A 406 -21.73 -12.69 2.61
C ASN A 406 -21.69 -12.59 1.08
N VAL A 407 -20.63 -12.00 0.54
CA VAL A 407 -20.47 -11.74 -0.90
C VAL A 407 -20.62 -13.02 -1.73
N ARG A 408 -20.13 -14.16 -1.24
CA ARG A 408 -20.16 -15.45 -1.96
C ARG A 408 -21.54 -16.12 -1.99
N GLN A 409 -22.46 -15.68 -1.12
CA GLN A 409 -23.81 -16.23 -1.05
C GLN A 409 -24.79 -15.54 -2.01
N ILE A 410 -24.47 -14.33 -2.46
CA ILE A 410 -25.32 -13.55 -3.39
C ILE A 410 -25.14 -14.09 -4.81
N HIS A 411 -26.23 -14.50 -5.43
CA HIS A 411 -26.16 -14.99 -6.80
C HIS A 411 -25.73 -13.84 -7.74
N PHE A 412 -24.75 -14.08 -8.63
CA PHE A 412 -24.16 -13.02 -9.46
C PHE A 412 -25.21 -12.24 -10.30
N ARG A 413 -26.33 -12.87 -10.66
CA ARG A 413 -27.42 -12.22 -11.41
C ARG A 413 -28.22 -11.19 -10.61
N GLU A 414 -28.15 -11.24 -9.28
CA GLU A 414 -28.81 -10.27 -8.40
C GLU A 414 -28.03 -8.95 -8.32
N MET A 415 -26.70 -9.00 -8.50
CA MET A 415 -25.88 -7.80 -8.65
C MET A 415 -26.10 -7.16 -10.02
N MET A 416 -25.91 -5.86 -10.17
CA MET A 416 -26.05 -5.20 -11.47
C MET A 416 -24.92 -5.59 -12.43
N GLU A 417 -25.14 -5.55 -13.75
CA GLU A 417 -24.09 -5.80 -14.76
C GLU A 417 -23.29 -4.53 -15.10
N ILE A 418 -23.95 -3.38 -15.06
CA ILE A 418 -23.36 -2.04 -15.17
C ILE A 418 -23.80 -1.24 -13.96
N CYS A 419 -22.96 -0.33 -13.47
CA CYS A 419 -23.29 0.45 -12.28
C CYS A 419 -22.75 1.88 -12.32
N LEU A 420 -23.36 2.73 -11.49
CA LEU A 420 -22.97 4.13 -11.35
C LEU A 420 -21.57 4.24 -10.76
N PRO A 421 -20.78 5.24 -11.19
CA PRO A 421 -19.49 5.52 -10.59
C PRO A 421 -19.63 5.80 -9.09
N LEU A 422 -18.63 5.39 -8.32
CA LEU A 422 -18.51 5.71 -6.91
C LEU A 422 -17.12 6.26 -6.65
N ILE A 423 -17.02 7.55 -6.31
CA ILE A 423 -15.75 8.15 -5.87
C ILE A 423 -15.43 7.63 -4.47
N ALA A 424 -14.20 7.13 -4.28
CA ALA A 424 -13.75 6.56 -3.02
C ALA A 424 -14.02 7.51 -1.84
N PRO A 425 -14.71 7.09 -0.75
CA PRO A 425 -15.07 7.99 0.36
C PRO A 425 -13.87 8.65 1.05
N GLU A 426 -12.72 8.00 1.10
CA GLU A 426 -11.50 8.49 1.78
C GLU A 426 -10.49 9.18 0.85
N SER A 427 -10.89 9.46 -0.40
CA SER A 427 -10.07 10.13 -1.44
C SER A 427 -9.43 11.45 -1.00
N PHE A 428 -10.24 12.35 -0.43
CA PHE A 428 -9.84 13.67 0.09
C PHE A 428 -10.93 14.21 1.04
N PRO A 429 -10.57 15.11 1.99
CA PRO A 429 -11.51 15.69 2.94
C PRO A 429 -12.45 16.71 2.28
N SER A 430 -13.53 17.07 2.96
CA SER A 430 -14.50 18.07 2.47
C SER A 430 -13.98 19.51 2.55
N THR A 431 -13.01 19.79 3.42
CA THR A 431 -12.36 21.09 3.60
C THR A 431 -10.87 20.91 3.84
N LEU A 432 -10.06 21.75 3.23
CA LEU A 432 -8.60 21.76 3.36
C LEU A 432 -8.13 23.21 3.57
N ASP A 433 -7.33 23.45 4.61
CA ASP A 433 -6.75 24.76 4.91
C ASP A 433 -5.26 24.73 4.57
N LEU A 434 -4.83 25.64 3.71
CA LEU A 434 -3.51 25.67 3.11
C LEU A 434 -2.83 27.01 3.35
N LYS A 435 -1.50 27.00 3.38
CA LYS A 435 -0.70 28.23 3.40
C LYS A 435 -0.35 28.65 1.98
N THR A 436 -0.18 29.95 1.76
CA THR A 436 0.36 30.44 0.48
C THR A 436 1.72 29.76 0.17
N GLY A 437 1.92 29.35 -1.09
CA GLY A 437 3.08 28.60 -1.57
C GLY A 437 2.99 27.08 -1.43
N SER A 438 1.92 26.54 -0.82
CA SER A 438 1.76 25.08 -0.64
C SER A 438 1.62 24.34 -1.97
N HIS A 439 2.04 23.07 -1.98
CA HIS A 439 1.74 22.10 -3.03
C HIS A 439 0.81 21.02 -2.48
N ILE A 440 -0.27 20.70 -3.19
CA ILE A 440 -1.23 19.68 -2.78
C ILE A 440 -1.60 18.72 -3.90
N SER A 441 -2.00 17.52 -3.51
CA SER A 441 -2.52 16.48 -4.41
C SER A 441 -3.88 16.01 -3.90
N LEU A 442 -4.90 16.10 -4.74
CA LEU A 442 -6.28 15.68 -4.45
C LEU A 442 -6.62 14.44 -5.27
N HIS A 443 -6.68 13.29 -4.62
CA HIS A 443 -6.81 12.00 -5.29
C HIS A 443 -8.27 11.69 -5.60
N CYS A 444 -8.74 11.94 -6.81
CA CYS A 444 -10.05 11.44 -7.20
C CYS A 444 -9.94 10.12 -7.95
N ARG A 445 -10.58 9.08 -7.39
CA ARG A 445 -10.66 7.74 -7.96
C ARG A 445 -12.08 7.22 -7.81
N ALA A 446 -12.61 6.61 -8.85
CA ALA A 446 -13.95 6.06 -8.83
C ALA A 446 -14.00 4.61 -9.31
N THR A 447 -14.88 3.82 -8.71
CA THR A 447 -15.18 2.45 -9.13
C THR A 447 -16.49 2.41 -9.91
N ALA A 448 -16.49 1.80 -11.11
CA ALA A 448 -17.69 1.64 -11.94
C ALA A 448 -17.48 0.59 -13.04
N GLU A 449 -18.57 0.07 -13.61
CA GLU A 449 -18.59 -0.66 -14.88
C GLU A 449 -19.68 -0.05 -15.79
N PRO A 450 -19.34 0.44 -17.00
CA PRO A 450 -17.99 0.61 -17.53
C PRO A 450 -17.18 1.66 -16.76
N GLU A 451 -15.85 1.60 -16.90
CA GLU A 451 -14.91 2.52 -16.25
C GLU A 451 -15.30 3.99 -16.49
N PRO A 452 -15.28 4.84 -15.45
CA PRO A 452 -15.73 6.22 -15.56
C PRO A 452 -14.66 7.16 -16.11
N GLU A 453 -15.09 8.17 -16.86
CA GLU A 453 -14.26 9.34 -17.16
C GLU A 453 -14.22 10.24 -15.93
N ILE A 454 -13.02 10.62 -15.49
CA ILE A 454 -12.80 11.49 -14.33
C ILE A 454 -12.30 12.85 -14.79
N TYR A 455 -12.88 13.93 -14.26
CA TYR A 455 -12.43 15.29 -14.50
C TYR A 455 -12.70 16.19 -13.30
N TRP A 456 -12.06 17.36 -13.28
CA TRP A 456 -12.21 18.32 -12.19
C TRP A 456 -12.83 19.63 -12.66
N ILE A 457 -13.65 20.23 -11.81
CA ILE A 457 -14.18 21.57 -11.96
C ILE A 457 -13.52 22.47 -10.94
N THR A 458 -12.89 23.54 -11.42
CA THR A 458 -12.29 24.58 -10.58
C THR A 458 -13.37 25.50 -9.98
N PRO A 459 -13.05 26.28 -8.94
CA PRO A 459 -13.98 27.26 -8.38
C PRO A 459 -14.47 28.31 -9.38
N SER A 460 -13.74 28.51 -10.47
CA SER A 460 -14.11 29.43 -11.55
C SER A 460 -15.05 28.81 -12.60
N GLY A 461 -15.40 27.53 -12.45
CA GLY A 461 -16.25 26.78 -13.38
C GLY A 461 -15.51 26.17 -14.58
N HIS A 462 -14.19 26.32 -14.66
CA HIS A 462 -13.40 25.68 -15.72
C HIS A 462 -13.31 24.17 -15.49
N LYS A 463 -13.60 23.41 -16.55
CA LYS A 463 -13.42 21.96 -16.64
C LYS A 463 -11.97 21.65 -16.99
N LEU A 464 -11.32 20.85 -16.16
CA LEU A 464 -9.97 20.35 -16.33
C LEU A 464 -10.04 18.85 -16.62
N LEU A 465 -9.52 18.44 -17.77
CA LEU A 465 -9.53 17.06 -18.24
C LEU A 465 -8.26 16.31 -17.77
N PRO A 466 -8.26 14.98 -17.77
CA PRO A 466 -7.05 14.19 -17.56
C PRO A 466 -5.91 14.61 -18.51
N ASN A 467 -4.67 14.52 -18.03
CA ASN A 467 -3.45 14.93 -18.74
C ASN A 467 -3.39 16.42 -19.10
N THR A 468 -4.24 17.26 -18.49
CA THR A 468 -4.12 18.71 -18.62
C THR A 468 -2.91 19.17 -17.82
N ILE A 469 -1.92 19.72 -18.52
CA ILE A 469 -0.73 20.32 -17.92
C ILE A 469 -0.85 21.84 -18.05
N SER A 470 -0.78 22.54 -16.92
CA SER A 470 -0.63 23.98 -16.85
C SER A 470 0.44 24.32 -15.82
N ASN A 471 0.90 25.57 -15.79
CA ASN A 471 1.87 26.02 -14.77
C ASN A 471 1.34 25.85 -13.32
N LYS A 472 0.03 25.68 -13.15
CA LYS A 472 -0.64 25.68 -11.85
C LYS A 472 -1.25 24.35 -11.46
N TYR A 473 -1.96 23.75 -12.40
CA TYR A 473 -2.70 22.51 -12.26
C TYR A 473 -2.06 21.43 -13.12
N TYR A 474 -1.90 20.25 -12.53
CA TYR A 474 -1.61 19.04 -13.27
C TYR A 474 -2.65 17.97 -12.91
N ILE A 475 -3.36 17.48 -13.92
CA ILE A 475 -4.28 16.36 -13.72
C ILE A 475 -3.67 15.12 -14.32
N HIS A 476 -3.40 14.14 -13.45
CA HIS A 476 -2.89 12.87 -13.89
C HIS A 476 -3.97 12.10 -14.67
N SER A 477 -3.55 11.19 -15.55
CA SER A 477 -4.44 10.36 -16.37
C SER A 477 -5.55 9.67 -15.57
N GLU A 478 -5.24 9.31 -14.32
CA GLU A 478 -6.11 8.58 -13.41
C GLU A 478 -6.98 9.48 -12.52
N GLY A 479 -6.94 10.81 -12.72
CA GLY A 479 -7.87 11.76 -12.09
C GLY A 479 -7.38 12.46 -10.82
N THR A 480 -6.10 12.31 -10.42
CA THR A 480 -5.55 13.13 -9.32
C THR A 480 -5.31 14.55 -9.81
N LEU A 481 -5.73 15.54 -9.03
CA LEU A 481 -5.44 16.95 -9.27
C LEU A 481 -4.30 17.42 -8.36
N ASP A 482 -3.18 17.78 -8.96
CA ASP A 482 -2.08 18.49 -8.28
C ASP A 482 -2.22 20.00 -8.48
N ILE A 483 -2.08 20.75 -7.40
CA ILE A 483 -2.09 22.20 -7.39
C ILE A 483 -0.77 22.68 -6.80
N SER A 484 0.02 23.38 -7.62
CA SER A 484 1.32 23.93 -7.24
C SER A 484 1.23 25.40 -6.83
N ASP A 485 2.15 25.84 -5.97
CA ASP A 485 2.34 27.25 -5.59
C ASP A 485 1.04 27.95 -5.16
N VAL A 486 0.23 27.33 -4.29
CA VAL A 486 -1.13 27.79 -3.96
C VAL A 486 -1.13 29.25 -3.49
N THR A 487 -2.00 30.09 -4.05
CA THR A 487 -2.21 31.49 -3.66
C THR A 487 -3.67 31.72 -3.28
N GLN A 488 -3.97 32.91 -2.74
CA GLN A 488 -5.34 33.32 -2.43
C GLN A 488 -6.34 33.17 -3.60
N LYS A 489 -5.87 33.22 -4.85
CA LYS A 489 -6.73 33.06 -6.04
C LYS A 489 -7.31 31.64 -6.16
N GLU A 490 -6.59 30.64 -5.68
CA GLU A 490 -6.97 29.23 -5.73
C GLU A 490 -7.97 28.84 -4.64
N SER A 491 -8.28 29.73 -3.69
CA SER A 491 -9.36 29.51 -2.73
C SER A 491 -10.70 29.28 -3.43
N GLY A 492 -11.50 28.33 -2.93
CA GLY A 492 -12.79 27.99 -3.53
C GLY A 492 -13.15 26.51 -3.46
N LEU A 493 -14.32 26.18 -3.98
CA LEU A 493 -14.79 24.80 -4.08
C LEU A 493 -14.27 24.14 -5.36
N TYR A 494 -13.51 23.07 -5.20
CA TYR A 494 -13.13 22.17 -6.29
C TYR A 494 -14.01 20.94 -6.24
N THR A 495 -14.38 20.43 -7.41
CA THR A 495 -15.21 19.24 -7.53
C THR A 495 -14.60 18.25 -8.49
N CYS A 496 -14.39 17.03 -8.03
CA CYS A 496 -14.19 15.89 -8.90
C CYS A 496 -15.52 15.31 -9.35
N ILE A 497 -15.60 15.01 -10.64
CA ILE A 497 -16.74 14.34 -11.26
C ILE A 497 -16.25 13.05 -11.92
N ALA A 498 -16.89 11.94 -11.60
CA ALA A 498 -16.71 10.65 -12.26
C ALA A 498 -18.00 10.29 -12.99
N THR A 499 -17.95 10.08 -14.31
CA THR A 499 -19.14 9.82 -15.12
C THR A 499 -18.94 8.63 -16.05
N ASN A 500 -19.99 7.82 -16.22
CA ASN A 500 -20.08 6.79 -17.24
C ASN A 500 -21.46 6.85 -17.92
N LEU A 501 -21.76 5.87 -18.77
CA LEU A 501 -23.03 5.82 -19.51
C LEU A 501 -24.29 5.63 -18.63
N VAL A 502 -24.11 5.20 -17.37
CA VAL A 502 -25.21 5.01 -16.40
C VAL A 502 -25.51 6.32 -15.66
N GLY A 503 -24.48 7.12 -15.35
CA GLY A 503 -24.64 8.39 -14.66
C GLY A 503 -23.33 8.98 -14.14
N ALA A 504 -23.38 9.70 -13.02
CA ALA A 504 -22.21 10.37 -12.46
C ALA A 504 -22.25 10.45 -10.94
N ASP A 505 -21.07 10.44 -10.33
CA ASP A 505 -20.84 10.75 -8.92
C ASP A 505 -19.92 11.96 -8.78
N LEU A 506 -20.10 12.72 -7.70
CA LEU A 506 -19.44 14.01 -7.49
C LEU A 506 -18.94 14.14 -6.06
N LYS A 507 -17.67 14.51 -5.91
CA LYS A 507 -17.08 14.82 -4.61
C LYS A 507 -16.35 16.14 -4.63
N SER A 508 -16.59 16.97 -3.62
CA SER A 508 -16.06 18.34 -3.57
C SER A 508 -15.19 18.59 -2.34
N VAL A 509 -14.19 19.44 -2.51
CA VAL A 509 -13.29 19.92 -1.45
C VAL A 509 -13.27 21.45 -1.47
N MET A 510 -13.48 22.04 -0.29
CA MET A 510 -13.32 23.47 -0.07
C MET A 510 -11.87 23.79 0.28
N ILE A 511 -11.17 24.53 -0.58
CA ILE A 511 -9.82 25.02 -0.29
C ILE A 511 -9.90 26.41 0.32
N LYS A 512 -9.34 26.54 1.53
CA LYS A 512 -9.07 27.81 2.21
C LYS A 512 -7.58 28.09 2.15
N VAL A 513 -7.22 29.37 2.00
CA VAL A 513 -5.82 29.80 1.97
C VAL A 513 -5.61 30.81 3.08
N ASP A 514 -4.62 30.58 3.92
CA ASP A 514 -4.27 31.39 5.08
C ASP A 514 -5.49 31.65 6.01
N GLY A 515 -6.34 30.63 6.21
CA GLY A 515 -7.54 30.71 7.05
C GLY A 515 -8.68 31.57 6.49
N SER A 516 -8.51 32.16 5.31
CA SER A 516 -9.50 33.05 4.71
C SER A 516 -10.50 32.28 3.82
N PHE A 517 -11.78 32.58 3.99
CA PHE A 517 -12.82 32.03 3.12
C PHE A 517 -12.83 32.77 1.78
N PRO A 518 -13.06 32.06 0.66
CA PRO A 518 -13.24 32.70 -0.64
C PRO A 518 -14.46 33.64 -0.58
N GLN A 519 -14.23 34.94 -0.80
CA GLN A 519 -15.32 35.90 -0.90
C GLN A 519 -16.20 35.58 -2.11
N ASP A 520 -17.51 35.48 -1.91
CA ASP A 520 -18.46 35.32 -3.00
C ASP A 520 -18.49 36.62 -3.81
N SER A 521 -18.03 36.58 -5.06
CA SER A 521 -18.40 37.62 -6.00
C SER A 521 -19.91 37.50 -6.22
N ASN A 522 -20.68 38.54 -5.87
CA ASN A 522 -22.11 38.70 -6.21
C ASN A 522 -22.33 38.82 -7.73
N GLY A 523 -21.59 38.07 -8.53
CA GLY A 523 -21.72 38.07 -9.97
C GLY A 523 -23.03 37.42 -10.39
N PRO A 524 -23.65 37.92 -11.48
CA PRO A 524 -25.00 37.54 -11.86
C PRO A 524 -25.04 36.08 -12.33
N LEU A 525 -25.98 35.32 -11.76
CA LEU A 525 -26.49 34.11 -12.39
C LEU A 525 -27.32 34.56 -13.60
N ASN A 526 -27.05 34.02 -14.79
CA ASN A 526 -27.75 34.37 -16.02
C ASN A 526 -28.20 33.13 -16.78
N ILE A 527 -29.52 32.90 -16.85
CA ILE A 527 -30.15 31.89 -17.70
C ILE A 527 -30.48 32.49 -19.08
N LYS A 528 -30.18 31.74 -20.14
CA LYS A 528 -30.55 32.06 -21.53
C LYS A 528 -31.25 30.86 -22.18
N ILE A 529 -32.41 31.10 -22.80
CA ILE A 529 -33.08 30.11 -23.65
C ILE A 529 -32.35 30.04 -24.99
N LYS A 530 -31.96 28.85 -25.42
CA LYS A 530 -31.27 28.60 -26.69
C LYS A 530 -32.22 28.13 -27.79
N ASP A 531 -33.17 27.25 -27.47
CA ASP A 531 -34.15 26.71 -28.42
C ASP A 531 -35.44 26.30 -27.70
N ILE A 532 -36.56 26.35 -28.42
CA ILE A 532 -37.90 26.02 -27.93
C ILE A 532 -38.58 25.11 -28.95
N LYS A 533 -38.99 23.92 -28.50
CA LYS A 533 -39.76 22.93 -29.27
C LYS A 533 -41.14 22.75 -28.65
N SER A 534 -41.95 21.87 -29.25
CA SER A 534 -43.29 21.54 -28.75
C SER A 534 -43.23 20.78 -27.42
N ASN A 535 -42.21 19.95 -27.19
CA ASN A 535 -42.09 19.11 -25.99
C ASN A 535 -40.77 19.29 -25.22
N SER A 536 -39.93 20.25 -25.63
CA SER A 536 -38.66 20.49 -24.96
C SER A 536 -38.21 21.96 -25.05
N VAL A 537 -37.40 22.38 -24.08
CA VAL A 537 -36.77 23.70 -24.06
C VAL A 537 -35.28 23.53 -23.76
N LEU A 538 -34.44 24.03 -24.66
CA LEU A 538 -33.00 24.04 -24.49
C LEU A 538 -32.60 25.32 -23.75
N VAL A 539 -32.04 25.16 -22.56
CA VAL A 539 -31.59 26.27 -21.70
C VAL A 539 -30.08 26.25 -21.55
N SER A 540 -29.52 27.41 -21.30
CA SER A 540 -28.11 27.57 -20.93
C SER A 540 -27.98 28.54 -19.78
N TRP A 541 -26.91 28.45 -19.02
CA TRP A 541 -26.65 29.36 -17.92
C TRP A 541 -25.18 29.76 -17.87
N LYS A 542 -24.89 30.77 -17.06
CA LYS A 542 -23.54 31.18 -16.67
C LYS A 542 -23.60 31.75 -15.26
N ALA A 543 -22.66 31.36 -14.41
CA ALA A 543 -22.47 31.99 -13.10
C ALA A 543 -21.01 32.28 -12.84
N THR A 544 -20.76 33.32 -12.04
CA THR A 544 -19.42 33.74 -11.61
C THR A 544 -19.40 33.74 -10.09
N SER A 545 -19.14 32.57 -9.48
CA SER A 545 -19.06 32.41 -8.03
C SER A 545 -18.20 31.20 -7.66
N LYS A 546 -17.31 31.38 -6.67
CA LYS A 546 -16.33 30.38 -6.21
C LYS A 546 -16.88 29.38 -5.17
N ILE A 547 -18.15 29.54 -4.80
CA ILE A 547 -18.79 28.83 -3.69
C ILE A 547 -20.01 28.00 -4.13
N LEU A 548 -20.24 27.88 -5.44
CA LEU A 548 -21.35 27.09 -5.97
C LEU A 548 -21.03 25.61 -5.81
N LYS A 549 -21.98 24.84 -5.26
CA LYS A 549 -21.88 23.38 -5.25
C LYS A 549 -21.99 22.84 -6.67
N SER A 550 -21.47 21.64 -6.86
CA SER A 550 -21.38 20.99 -8.17
C SER A 550 -22.66 20.38 -8.71
N SER A 551 -23.75 20.40 -7.95
CA SER A 551 -25.06 19.95 -8.43
C SER A 551 -25.96 21.15 -8.66
N VAL A 552 -26.54 21.24 -9.83
CA VAL A 552 -27.53 22.25 -10.18
C VAL A 552 -28.89 21.58 -10.33
N ARG A 553 -29.93 22.18 -9.75
CA ARG A 553 -31.30 21.69 -9.89
C ARG A 553 -32.07 22.57 -10.86
N TRP A 554 -32.43 21.99 -11.99
CA TRP A 554 -33.40 22.59 -12.91
C TRP A 554 -34.80 22.16 -12.51
N THR A 555 -35.72 23.13 -12.49
CA THR A 555 -37.12 22.87 -12.15
C THR A 555 -38.01 23.66 -13.09
N ALA A 556 -38.95 23.00 -13.77
CA ALA A 556 -39.96 23.63 -14.59
C ALA A 556 -41.29 23.64 -13.83
N PHE A 557 -41.81 24.82 -13.53
CA PHE A 557 -43.12 25.00 -12.90
C PHE A 557 -44.16 25.36 -13.95
N LEU A 558 -45.33 24.73 -13.90
CA LEU A 558 -46.49 25.21 -14.64
C LEU A 558 -46.90 26.56 -14.06
N LYS A 559 -46.98 27.60 -14.92
CA LYS A 559 -47.26 28.95 -14.45
C LYS A 559 -48.64 29.08 -13.79
N ALA A 560 -49.59 28.23 -14.18
CA ALA A 560 -50.92 28.19 -13.59
C ALA A 560 -50.93 27.73 -12.11
N GLU A 561 -49.95 26.93 -11.67
CA GLU A 561 -49.98 26.29 -10.36
C GLU A 561 -48.84 26.71 -9.41
N ASN A 562 -47.76 27.35 -9.90
CA ASN A 562 -46.61 27.94 -9.15
C ASN A 562 -45.94 27.11 -8.03
N SER A 563 -46.47 25.95 -7.67
CA SER A 563 -46.22 25.19 -6.45
C SER A 563 -45.86 23.73 -6.79
N GLN A 564 -46.49 23.16 -7.82
CA GLN A 564 -46.15 21.84 -8.35
C GLN A 564 -45.13 21.96 -9.47
N ALA A 565 -43.99 21.30 -9.29
CA ALA A 565 -42.97 21.15 -10.32
C ALA A 565 -43.47 20.15 -11.37
N ALA A 566 -43.58 20.59 -12.62
CA ALA A 566 -43.94 19.71 -13.74
C ALA A 566 -42.80 18.76 -14.10
N GLN A 567 -41.55 19.25 -14.00
CA GLN A 567 -40.34 18.47 -14.23
C GLN A 567 -39.21 19.02 -13.36
N SER A 568 -38.36 18.14 -12.85
CA SER A 568 -37.13 18.51 -12.13
C SER A 568 -35.98 17.61 -12.56
N ALA A 569 -34.79 18.17 -12.68
CA ALA A 569 -33.57 17.44 -13.00
C ALA A 569 -32.41 17.98 -12.19
N ARG A 570 -31.57 17.10 -11.65
CA ARG A 570 -30.27 17.48 -11.07
C ARG A 570 -29.18 17.13 -12.07
N VAL A 571 -28.34 18.10 -12.36
CA VAL A 571 -27.23 17.97 -13.31
C VAL A 571 -25.93 18.49 -12.69
N PRO A 572 -24.78 17.93 -13.06
CA PRO A 572 -23.48 18.51 -12.74
C PRO A 572 -23.36 19.99 -13.17
N SER A 573 -22.64 20.80 -12.40
CA SER A 573 -22.53 22.26 -12.61
C SER A 573 -21.67 22.65 -13.81
N ASP A 574 -20.93 21.72 -14.40
CA ASP A 574 -20.21 21.91 -15.66
C ASP A 574 -21.14 21.84 -16.88
N ILE A 575 -22.34 21.26 -16.71
CA ILE A 575 -23.38 21.27 -17.73
C ILE A 575 -23.97 22.69 -17.81
N GLN A 576 -23.37 23.52 -18.66
CA GLN A 576 -23.81 24.90 -18.93
C GLN A 576 -24.99 24.97 -19.92
N VAL A 577 -25.37 23.85 -20.53
CA VAL A 577 -26.48 23.74 -21.48
C VAL A 577 -27.26 22.46 -21.18
N TYR A 578 -28.58 22.56 -20.98
CA TYR A 578 -29.42 21.42 -20.65
C TYR A 578 -30.74 21.47 -21.44
N ASN A 579 -31.20 20.32 -21.90
CA ASN A 579 -32.47 20.19 -22.61
C ASN A 579 -33.54 19.66 -21.66
N LEU A 580 -34.49 20.52 -21.27
CA LEU A 580 -35.65 20.12 -20.49
C LEU A 580 -36.66 19.45 -21.42
N THR A 581 -36.86 18.16 -21.27
CA THR A 581 -37.76 17.34 -22.10
C THR A 581 -39.06 16.99 -21.36
N HIS A 582 -39.99 16.33 -22.07
CA HIS A 582 -41.30 15.91 -21.54
C HIS A 582 -42.20 17.07 -21.09
N LEU A 583 -42.08 18.23 -21.74
CA LEU A 583 -42.97 19.36 -21.52
C LEU A 583 -44.21 19.24 -22.42
N ASN A 584 -45.32 19.83 -21.99
CA ASN A 584 -46.55 19.85 -22.77
C ASN A 584 -46.48 20.93 -23.88
N PRO A 585 -47.02 20.67 -25.08
CA PRO A 585 -47.13 21.68 -26.14
C PRO A 585 -48.01 22.88 -25.76
N ALA A 586 -47.75 24.03 -26.37
CA ALA A 586 -48.48 25.28 -26.17
C ALA A 586 -48.70 25.68 -24.69
N THR A 587 -47.77 25.32 -23.81
CA THR A 587 -47.91 25.47 -22.35
C THR A 587 -46.86 26.44 -21.82
N GLU A 588 -47.27 27.34 -20.92
CA GLU A 588 -46.37 28.32 -20.31
C GLU A 588 -45.73 27.76 -19.03
N TYR A 589 -44.39 27.77 -19.02
CA TYR A 589 -43.56 27.29 -17.92
C TYR A 589 -42.71 28.42 -17.34
N LYS A 590 -42.51 28.37 -16.02
CA LYS A 590 -41.46 29.10 -15.31
C LYS A 590 -40.31 28.14 -15.03
N ILE A 591 -39.24 28.25 -15.79
CA ILE A 591 -38.04 27.42 -15.63
C ILE A 591 -37.11 28.10 -14.64
N CYS A 592 -36.76 27.40 -13.56
CA CYS A 592 -35.83 27.87 -12.54
C CYS A 592 -34.58 27.00 -12.51
N ILE A 593 -33.44 27.66 -12.31
CA ILE A 593 -32.18 27.03 -11.91
C ILE A 593 -31.95 27.34 -10.43
N ASP A 594 -31.81 26.30 -9.62
CA ASP A 594 -31.49 26.38 -8.21
C ASP A 594 -30.08 25.83 -8.01
N ILE A 595 -29.13 26.71 -7.70
CA ILE A 595 -27.73 26.33 -7.45
C ILE A 595 -27.47 26.42 -5.95
N PRO A 596 -27.24 25.30 -5.26
CA PRO A 596 -26.84 25.31 -3.87
C PRO A 596 -25.51 26.02 -3.70
N THR A 597 -25.39 26.87 -2.70
CA THR A 597 -24.09 27.43 -2.29
C THR A 597 -23.58 26.70 -1.04
N ILE A 598 -22.36 27.00 -0.61
CA ILE A 598 -21.86 26.54 0.69
C ILE A 598 -22.59 27.17 1.88
N TYR A 599 -23.23 28.32 1.67
CA TYR A 599 -24.08 28.98 2.65
C TYR A 599 -25.52 28.44 2.56
N PRO A 600 -26.33 28.59 3.62
CA PRO A 600 -27.72 28.10 3.61
C PRO A 600 -28.62 28.74 2.54
N GLN A 601 -28.15 29.75 1.80
CA GLN A 601 -28.89 30.36 0.71
C GLN A 601 -28.51 29.74 -0.65
N ASN A 602 -29.51 29.24 -1.37
CA ASN A 602 -29.34 28.83 -2.76
C ASN A 602 -29.41 30.05 -3.67
N LYS A 603 -28.54 30.13 -4.69
CA LYS A 603 -28.71 31.11 -5.78
C LYS A 603 -29.74 30.55 -6.76
N LYS A 604 -30.91 31.19 -6.80
CA LYS A 604 -32.01 30.84 -7.70
C LYS A 604 -32.23 31.92 -8.74
N GLN A 605 -32.40 31.52 -10.00
CA GLN A 605 -32.90 32.40 -11.06
C GLN A 605 -33.97 31.66 -11.86
N CYS A 606 -34.96 32.39 -12.37
CA CYS A 606 -36.02 31.81 -13.20
C CYS A 606 -36.24 32.64 -14.47
N VAL A 607 -36.67 31.96 -15.53
CA VAL A 607 -37.08 32.53 -16.82
C VAL A 607 -38.40 31.92 -17.23
N ASN A 608 -39.31 32.74 -17.76
CA ASN A 608 -40.58 32.26 -18.32
C ASN A 608 -40.39 31.88 -19.78
N VAL A 609 -41.03 30.78 -20.19
CA VAL A 609 -40.99 30.29 -21.57
C VAL A 609 -42.32 29.62 -21.92
N THR A 610 -42.73 29.73 -23.17
CA THR A 610 -43.90 29.03 -23.71
C THR A 610 -43.44 28.02 -24.75
N THR A 611 -43.78 26.75 -24.57
CA THR A 611 -43.49 25.71 -25.57
C THR A 611 -44.28 25.95 -26.85
N LYS A 612 -43.74 25.50 -28.00
CA LYS A 612 -44.45 25.64 -29.28
C LYS A 612 -45.71 24.77 -29.28
N GLY A 613 -46.71 25.17 -30.06
CA GLY A 613 -47.85 24.30 -30.35
C GLY A 613 -47.40 23.05 -31.12
N LEU A 614 -48.25 22.02 -31.14
CA LEU A 614 -48.15 21.01 -32.17
C LEU A 614 -48.43 21.70 -33.50
N ASP A 615 -47.47 21.69 -34.43
CA ASP A 615 -47.72 22.19 -35.78
C ASP A 615 -48.80 21.33 -36.42
N LEU A 616 -50.04 21.80 -36.38
CA LEU A 616 -51.11 21.33 -37.24
C LEU A 616 -50.77 21.84 -38.64
N ALA A 617 -50.19 20.96 -39.46
CA ALA A 617 -49.99 21.23 -40.88
C ALA A 617 -51.30 21.75 -41.48
N VAL A 618 -51.29 23.04 -41.83
CA VAL A 618 -52.40 23.73 -42.47
C VAL A 618 -52.67 23.10 -43.82
N LYS A 619 -53.94 22.78 -44.04
CA LYS A 619 -54.59 22.39 -45.30
C LYS A 619 -53.96 23.11 -46.51
N GLY A 620 -53.14 22.40 -47.26
CA GLY A 620 -52.91 22.67 -48.67
C GLY A 620 -53.97 21.96 -49.48
N THR A 621 -54.91 22.70 -50.05
CA THR A 621 -55.81 22.23 -51.11
C THR A 621 -54.98 21.80 -52.31
N TYR A 622 -54.88 20.50 -52.55
CA TYR A 622 -54.54 19.95 -53.86
C TYR A 622 -55.65 19.01 -54.28
N ASN A 623 -56.32 19.38 -55.38
CA ASN A 623 -57.31 18.57 -56.05
C ASN A 623 -56.60 17.61 -57.01
N LEU A 624 -57.08 16.37 -56.95
CA LEU A 624 -57.15 15.34 -57.99
C LEU A 624 -55.90 14.49 -58.33
N THR A 625 -56.15 13.19 -58.09
CA THR A 625 -55.82 12.00 -58.90
C THR A 625 -54.37 11.55 -58.95
N GLU A 626 -54.04 10.52 -58.17
CA GLU A 626 -53.90 9.16 -58.73
C GLU A 626 -53.88 8.10 -57.61
N HIS A 627 -54.25 6.89 -58.01
CA HIS A 627 -54.63 5.73 -57.22
C HIS A 627 -53.46 4.98 -56.54
N LEU A 628 -53.83 4.16 -55.53
CA LEU A 628 -53.22 2.91 -55.01
C LEU A 628 -52.42 2.98 -53.68
N PRO A 629 -52.47 1.91 -52.84
CA PRO A 629 -53.32 1.91 -51.65
C PRO A 629 -52.59 1.66 -50.31
N LEU A 630 -53.42 1.79 -49.26
CA LEU A 630 -53.22 1.53 -47.84
C LEU A 630 -52.56 0.20 -47.44
N SER A 631 -52.08 0.23 -46.19
CA SER A 631 -51.95 -0.86 -45.20
C SER A 631 -50.54 -1.46 -45.10
N GLU A 632 -49.85 -1.52 -43.96
CA GLU A 632 -50.22 -1.26 -42.56
C GLU A 632 -49.00 -0.69 -41.81
N GLN A 633 -49.21 0.43 -41.13
CA GLN A 633 -48.36 0.93 -40.08
C GLN A 633 -49.27 1.11 -38.87
N CYS A 634 -49.38 0.07 -38.06
CA CYS A 634 -49.89 0.13 -36.69
C CYS A 634 -49.61 -1.19 -35.98
N VAL A 635 -49.31 -1.11 -34.68
CA VAL A 635 -48.97 -2.19 -33.74
C VAL A 635 -47.47 -2.54 -33.69
N LEU A 636 -46.73 -1.75 -32.90
CA LEU A 636 -45.68 -2.25 -31.99
C LEU A 636 -45.36 -1.18 -30.93
N TYR A 637 -46.40 -0.81 -30.17
CA TYR A 637 -46.24 -0.16 -28.85
C TYR A 637 -46.96 -0.94 -27.74
N PHE A 638 -47.29 -2.21 -28.00
CA PHE A 638 -47.83 -3.15 -27.03
C PHE A 638 -47.03 -4.45 -27.16
N LEU A 639 -45.96 -4.59 -26.36
CA LEU A 639 -45.37 -5.86 -25.87
C LEU A 639 -44.14 -5.55 -24.99
N SER A 640 -44.33 -4.72 -23.95
CA SER A 640 -43.39 -4.61 -22.81
C SER A 640 -44.03 -5.04 -21.48
N PHE A 641 -45.20 -5.67 -21.54
CA PHE A 641 -45.84 -6.34 -20.42
C PHE A 641 -46.28 -7.71 -20.90
N LEU A 642 -45.82 -8.76 -20.20
CA LEU A 642 -45.90 -10.20 -20.49
C LEU A 642 -44.68 -10.76 -21.23
N TYR A 643 -43.64 -11.13 -20.48
CA TYR A 643 -43.02 -12.47 -20.52
C TYR A 643 -41.99 -12.58 -19.38
N PHE A 644 -42.52 -12.68 -18.16
CA PHE A 644 -41.95 -13.51 -17.09
C PHE A 644 -42.78 -14.83 -17.13
N ASN A 645 -42.11 -15.97 -16.98
CA ASN A 645 -42.53 -17.35 -17.29
C ASN A 645 -42.39 -17.67 -18.80
N ASP A 646 -41.48 -18.53 -19.25
CA ASP A 646 -41.29 -19.88 -18.75
C ASP A 646 -39.87 -20.42 -19.06
N GLY A 647 -39.37 -21.30 -18.19
CA GLY A 647 -38.06 -21.94 -18.36
C GLY A 647 -38.16 -23.22 -19.17
N LYS A 648 -37.26 -23.39 -20.15
CA LYS A 648 -36.41 -24.58 -20.37
C LYS A 648 -35.70 -24.54 -21.74
N SER A 649 -34.37 -24.68 -21.70
CA SER A 649 -33.45 -25.42 -22.61
C SER A 649 -33.86 -25.58 -24.10
N LYS A 650 -33.04 -25.35 -25.14
CA LYS A 650 -31.72 -25.92 -25.42
C LYS A 650 -31.26 -25.45 -26.83
N GLN A 651 -29.96 -25.19 -26.98
CA GLN A 651 -29.06 -25.50 -28.13
C GLN A 651 -29.38 -25.07 -29.59
N THR A 652 -28.28 -24.72 -30.27
CA THR A 652 -28.05 -24.50 -31.72
C THR A 652 -28.68 -23.22 -32.30
N TYR A 653 -27.93 -22.21 -32.76
CA TYR A 653 -26.96 -22.28 -33.85
C TYR A 653 -25.82 -21.25 -33.71
N SER A 654 -24.61 -21.71 -34.01
CA SER A 654 -23.40 -20.93 -34.30
C SER A 654 -23.31 -20.66 -35.81
N GLN A 655 -22.52 -19.65 -36.19
CA GLN A 655 -22.03 -19.26 -37.52
C GLN A 655 -22.86 -18.25 -38.33
N LYS A 656 -22.45 -16.98 -38.26
CA LYS A 656 -21.93 -16.18 -39.40
C LYS A 656 -21.80 -14.70 -39.01
N ILE A 657 -20.62 -14.31 -38.52
CA ILE A 657 -20.17 -12.91 -38.58
C ILE A 657 -18.74 -12.93 -39.09
N SER A 658 -18.61 -12.87 -40.42
CA SER A 658 -17.39 -12.50 -41.11
C SER A 658 -17.78 -11.97 -42.48
N GLN A 659 -18.02 -10.66 -42.55
CA GLN A 659 -17.89 -9.83 -43.76
C GLN A 659 -18.19 -8.36 -43.39
N LEU A 660 -17.14 -7.67 -42.96
CA LEU A 660 -16.99 -6.23 -43.19
C LEU A 660 -16.60 -6.04 -44.66
N PRO A 661 -17.05 -4.95 -45.29
CA PRO A 661 -16.10 -4.10 -45.99
C PRO A 661 -16.16 -2.65 -45.51
N HIS A 662 -14.96 -2.14 -45.22
CA HIS A 662 -14.59 -0.73 -45.31
C HIS A 662 -15.07 -0.10 -46.62
N TYR A 663 -15.64 1.11 -46.57
CA TYR A 663 -15.37 2.15 -47.57
C TYR A 663 -15.48 3.55 -46.95
N LEU A 664 -14.32 4.23 -46.91
CA LEU A 664 -14.21 5.68 -46.87
C LEU A 664 -14.65 6.24 -48.24
N ILE A 665 -15.29 7.41 -48.26
CA ILE A 665 -14.76 8.66 -48.90
C ILE A 665 -15.88 9.70 -49.03
N GLN A 666 -15.55 10.89 -48.55
CA GLN A 666 -16.25 12.16 -48.72
C GLN A 666 -15.89 12.81 -50.08
N ARG A 667 -16.83 13.58 -50.63
CA ARG A 667 -16.71 14.63 -51.68
C ARG A 667 -16.67 14.19 -53.14
N ARG A 668 -17.60 14.76 -53.92
CA ARG A 668 -17.24 15.80 -54.91
C ARG A 668 -18.44 16.63 -55.32
N ALA A 669 -18.27 17.95 -55.20
CA ALA A 669 -18.70 18.84 -56.27
C ALA A 669 -18.13 18.29 -57.59
N ILE A 670 -18.99 17.81 -58.49
CA ILE A 670 -19.49 18.53 -59.67
C ILE A 670 -20.73 17.75 -60.15
N SER A 671 -21.79 18.52 -60.46
CA SER A 671 -23.07 18.20 -61.11
C SER A 671 -23.92 17.09 -60.51
#